data_AF-A0A2E0XX71-F1
#
_entry.id   AF-A0A2E0XX71-F1
#
_cell.length_a   1.000
_cell.length_b   1.000
_cell.length_c   1.000
_cell.angle_alpha   90.00
_cell.angle_beta   90.00
_cell.angle_gamma   90.00
#
_symmetry.space_group_name_H-M   'P 1'
#
loop_
_entity.id
_entity.type
_entity.pdbx_description
1 polymer ?
#
loop_
_entity_poly.entity_id
_entity_poly.type
_entity_poly.pdbx_seq_one_letter_code
_entity_poly.pdbx_strand_id
1 'polypeptide(L)'
;MKSHSPSTSVVALGAIAAFLACMFPQSAMAKNDPAGVSGLIVPVIEFPTPDYAFLEQDDIRRDLDGLPMRFAVPNATLITPVNSGIWDRTIEGRLRWQLRVGSKGVPHINLGFEEWNMPTSGVLTLDSMDGTNSLGPYTALDNQNHGELWLPVITGDDILISITCDDEDREAVENGIALTSVNIGYRGFGAAKLYGADRSGSCNIDVVCPEGDPWQAEIACVGLYAYSGFLACTGSMLNNTAQDETPFFLTADHCGLNTGNDQSMVVYWNYQNSYCRVPNSGDSGGNGNGNLNQATTGGAVFRAGSSNSDFTLVELNNSPNPNYNVGYCGWDRRTVTPQEGIGIHHPNLEEKRISFENDPLSSQGSYWRVNDWDGGTTEPGSSGSPIFSPDHRVVGQLFGGLAACNNNEYDVYGKLSSSWNSGLGNWLDSAGTGEQFIETLGSGAGNGGVCCLQGGCYNVPESTCTNAGGTWQPDETCASVDCSDPEPVGACCLADGSCSGNQTSDQCAAADGTWQGEGTSCGSVNCPQPEPTGACCISSLTCNDNYTSAECSAAGGDYQGDNTDCAFVNCDTSGGSVEFFHAIVGTNLLSVDQDNWTVDIYASVGPGNRVDAVAGNSIQEKLLTSTYGFYQDPNGGPTSVSINPNFYSFVPDLEWDSRVTIGALDQTGNPFDANNLGDVGINWTTFENGGTLAADNGTWYVLPTDSQGDAVPFIEQDCSSKYGVLIARLTAFELDAEISIDALIQGRDSLGNTFQEAVSHSFTYEAVEDCNDNGISDTCDIANGTSQDSDGNGIPDECDSGCPGDVDGDGDVDVNDVLAALANYGGSGEGDVDNDGDVDVNDLLQILADYGGC
;
A
#
# COMPACT_ATOMS: atom_id res chain seq x y z
N MET A 1 54.49 -49.92 6.10
CA MET A 1 55.59 -49.83 5.10
C MET A 1 54.97 -49.97 3.72
N LYS A 2 55.48 -49.13 2.79
CA LYS A 2 55.08 -48.89 1.39
C LYS A 2 53.87 -47.97 1.19
N SER A 3 54.23 -46.71 0.99
CA SER A 3 53.48 -45.58 0.45
C SER A 3 53.14 -45.76 -1.03
N HIS A 4 52.09 -45.08 -1.51
CA HIS A 4 52.08 -44.17 -2.68
C HIS A 4 50.76 -43.36 -2.70
N SER A 5 50.88 -42.05 -2.93
CA SER A 5 49.83 -41.01 -2.94
C SER A 5 49.02 -40.95 -4.25
N PRO A 6 47.89 -40.19 -4.31
CA PRO A 6 46.88 -40.28 -5.37
C PRO A 6 47.11 -39.28 -6.52
N SER A 7 46.54 -39.56 -7.69
CA SER A 7 46.49 -38.64 -8.84
C SER A 7 45.04 -38.27 -9.18
N THR A 8 44.75 -36.98 -9.06
CA THR A 8 43.60 -36.25 -9.62
C THR A 8 43.67 -36.17 -11.14
N SER A 9 42.55 -36.39 -11.83
CA SER A 9 42.37 -36.00 -13.24
C SER A 9 41.06 -35.25 -13.41
N VAL A 10 41.19 -33.96 -13.66
CA VAL A 10 40.17 -33.03 -14.18
C VAL A 10 39.97 -33.33 -15.66
N VAL A 11 38.74 -33.48 -16.13
CA VAL A 11 38.41 -33.46 -17.57
C VAL A 11 37.43 -32.32 -17.81
N ALA A 12 37.88 -31.36 -18.62
CA ALA A 12 37.16 -30.16 -19.00
C ALA A 12 36.34 -30.36 -20.28
N LEU A 13 35.30 -29.52 -20.39
CA LEU A 13 34.32 -29.34 -21.45
C LEU A 13 34.84 -29.42 -22.89
N GLY A 14 33.98 -29.94 -23.77
CA GLY A 14 34.00 -29.64 -25.19
C GLY A 14 33.06 -30.53 -26.00
N ALA A 15 31.80 -30.11 -26.21
CA ALA A 15 30.96 -30.70 -27.23
C ALA A 15 30.08 -29.64 -27.91
N ILE A 16 30.37 -29.51 -29.20
CA ILE A 16 29.86 -28.64 -30.25
C ILE A 16 28.34 -28.80 -30.45
N ALA A 17 27.63 -27.67 -30.53
CA ALA A 17 26.27 -27.59 -31.02
C ALA A 17 26.21 -27.81 -32.54
N ALA A 18 25.34 -28.69 -33.01
CA ALA A 18 24.92 -28.77 -34.40
C ALA A 18 23.40 -28.92 -34.46
N PHE A 19 22.73 -27.81 -34.78
CA PHE A 19 21.33 -27.73 -35.15
C PHE A 19 21.04 -28.61 -36.37
N LEU A 20 20.07 -29.51 -36.27
CA LEU A 20 19.42 -30.11 -37.43
C LEU A 20 17.90 -29.94 -37.30
N ALA A 21 17.38 -28.96 -38.02
CA ALA A 21 15.95 -28.77 -38.18
C ALA A 21 15.37 -29.90 -39.05
N CYS A 22 14.51 -30.73 -38.48
CA CYS A 22 13.67 -31.66 -39.23
C CYS A 22 12.25 -31.06 -39.34
N MET A 23 11.92 -30.56 -40.52
CA MET A 23 10.53 -30.32 -40.92
C MET A 23 9.81 -31.65 -41.12
N PHE A 24 8.68 -31.86 -40.45
CA PHE A 24 7.67 -32.84 -40.86
C PHE A 24 6.26 -32.24 -40.77
N PRO A 25 5.33 -32.68 -41.65
CA PRO A 25 4.12 -31.94 -41.99
C PRO A 25 3.02 -32.13 -40.95
N GLN A 26 2.31 -31.04 -40.64
CA GLN A 26 1.12 -31.04 -39.82
C GLN A 26 -0.03 -31.80 -40.49
N SER A 27 -0.60 -32.76 -39.78
CA SER A 27 -1.97 -33.25 -39.99
C SER A 27 -2.48 -33.79 -38.66
N ALA A 28 -3.07 -32.93 -37.82
CA ALA A 28 -3.83 -33.37 -36.65
C ALA A 28 -5.21 -32.72 -36.69
N MET A 29 -6.22 -33.58 -36.75
CA MET A 29 -7.64 -33.23 -36.73
C MET A 29 -8.02 -32.67 -35.35
N ALA A 30 -8.79 -31.58 -35.37
CA ALA A 30 -9.38 -30.96 -34.19
C ALA A 30 -10.32 -31.92 -33.44
N LYS A 31 -10.20 -31.93 -32.12
CA LYS A 31 -11.26 -32.35 -31.20
C LYS A 31 -11.46 -31.25 -30.15
N ASN A 32 -12.73 -30.88 -30.03
CA ASN A 32 -13.35 -29.76 -29.33
C ASN A 32 -12.76 -29.36 -27.96
N ASP A 33 -12.48 -28.06 -27.84
CA ASP A 33 -12.31 -27.29 -26.59
C ASP A 33 -13.60 -27.26 -25.76
N PRO A 34 -13.52 -27.48 -24.44
CA PRO A 34 -14.54 -27.01 -23.51
C PRO A 34 -14.24 -25.56 -23.07
N ALA A 35 -15.28 -24.73 -23.11
CA ALA A 35 -15.37 -23.32 -22.69
C ALA A 35 -14.76 -22.27 -23.65
N GLY A 36 -15.67 -21.57 -24.34
CA GLY A 36 -15.33 -20.65 -25.43
C GLY A 36 -14.77 -19.30 -24.99
N VAL A 37 -13.62 -18.94 -25.58
CA VAL A 37 -13.33 -17.65 -26.21
C VAL A 37 -12.36 -17.91 -27.38
N SER A 38 -12.71 -17.44 -28.58
CA SER A 38 -11.87 -17.22 -29.77
C SER A 38 -10.68 -18.18 -30.05
N GLY A 39 -10.93 -19.31 -30.74
CA GLY A 39 -10.13 -19.85 -31.86
C GLY A 39 -8.59 -19.95 -31.78
N LEU A 40 -7.95 -19.72 -30.65
CA LEU A 40 -6.51 -19.87 -30.45
C LEU A 40 -6.22 -21.33 -30.14
N ILE A 41 -5.35 -21.93 -30.94
CA ILE A 41 -4.83 -23.28 -30.68
C ILE A 41 -3.71 -23.13 -29.65
N VAL A 42 -3.94 -23.58 -28.42
CA VAL A 42 -2.89 -23.64 -27.39
C VAL A 42 -1.80 -24.63 -27.86
N PRO A 43 -0.52 -24.21 -27.93
CA PRO A 43 0.56 -25.08 -28.36
C PRO A 43 0.80 -26.20 -27.33
N VAL A 44 1.22 -27.38 -27.81
CA VAL A 44 1.52 -28.56 -26.99
C VAL A 44 3.00 -28.91 -27.14
N ILE A 45 3.68 -29.13 -26.01
CA ILE A 45 5.01 -29.75 -25.96
C ILE A 45 4.86 -31.21 -25.53
N GLU A 46 5.22 -32.13 -26.42
CA GLU A 46 5.14 -33.57 -26.19
C GLU A 46 6.47 -34.12 -25.65
N PHE A 47 6.40 -34.82 -24.53
CA PHE A 47 7.53 -35.50 -23.90
C PHE A 47 7.53 -36.99 -24.24
N PRO A 48 8.72 -37.62 -24.38
CA PRO A 48 8.81 -39.03 -24.70
C PRO A 48 8.11 -39.92 -23.68
N THR A 49 7.32 -40.87 -24.16
CA THR A 49 6.78 -41.93 -23.30
C THR A 49 7.93 -42.75 -22.69
N PRO A 50 7.89 -43.09 -21.39
CA PRO A 50 8.96 -43.85 -20.75
C PRO A 50 9.19 -45.25 -21.36
N ASP A 51 10.44 -45.73 -21.31
CA ASP A 51 10.76 -47.13 -21.65
C ASP A 51 10.38 -48.04 -20.47
N TYR A 52 9.13 -48.52 -20.49
CA TYR A 52 8.59 -49.32 -19.41
C TYR A 52 9.31 -50.65 -19.19
N ALA A 53 9.85 -51.27 -20.24
CA ALA A 53 10.57 -52.54 -20.12
C ALA A 53 11.92 -52.37 -19.42
N PHE A 54 12.60 -51.24 -19.68
CA PHE A 54 13.80 -50.86 -18.94
C PHE A 54 13.45 -50.51 -17.49
N LEU A 55 12.43 -49.66 -17.28
CA LEU A 55 12.04 -49.20 -15.94
C LEU A 55 11.63 -50.33 -15.01
N GLU A 56 10.96 -51.36 -15.52
CA GLU A 56 10.62 -52.55 -14.73
C GLU A 56 11.85 -53.22 -14.13
N GLN A 57 12.86 -53.50 -14.94
CA GLN A 57 14.08 -54.17 -14.50
C GLN A 57 14.91 -53.28 -13.59
N ASP A 58 14.95 -51.98 -13.90
CA ASP A 58 15.70 -50.99 -13.13
C ASP A 58 15.07 -50.78 -11.74
N ASP A 59 13.74 -50.68 -11.66
CA ASP A 59 13.03 -50.50 -10.40
C ASP A 59 13.14 -51.74 -9.50
N ILE A 60 13.06 -52.96 -10.04
CA ILE A 60 13.31 -54.19 -9.25
C ILE A 60 14.69 -54.14 -8.60
N ARG A 61 15.72 -53.71 -9.35
CA ARG A 61 17.08 -53.55 -8.79
C ARG A 61 17.12 -52.46 -7.73
N ARG A 62 16.52 -51.30 -7.99
CA ARG A 62 16.48 -50.17 -7.06
C ARG A 62 15.78 -50.55 -5.74
N ASP A 63 14.66 -51.25 -5.83
CA ASP A 63 13.88 -51.70 -4.68
C ASP A 63 14.68 -52.73 -3.85
N LEU A 64 15.42 -53.65 -4.51
CA LEU A 64 16.35 -54.58 -3.84
C LEU A 64 17.55 -53.89 -3.19
N ASP A 65 18.02 -52.79 -3.77
CA ASP A 65 19.11 -51.97 -3.23
C ASP A 65 18.63 -51.03 -2.10
N GLY A 66 17.33 -51.05 -1.75
CA GLY A 66 16.74 -50.20 -0.72
C GLY A 66 16.73 -48.71 -1.09
N LEU A 67 16.68 -48.39 -2.38
CA LEU A 67 16.66 -47.01 -2.86
C LEU A 67 15.24 -46.42 -2.77
N PRO A 68 15.12 -45.08 -2.64
CA PRO A 68 13.82 -44.42 -2.62
C PRO A 68 13.01 -44.75 -3.87
N MET A 69 11.70 -44.87 -3.69
CA MET A 69 10.81 -45.32 -4.73
C MET A 69 10.67 -44.25 -5.80
N ARG A 70 11.07 -44.58 -7.04
CA ARG A 70 10.91 -43.70 -8.21
C ARG A 70 9.51 -43.83 -8.79
N PHE A 71 8.77 -42.74 -8.99
CA PHE A 71 7.40 -42.78 -9.55
C PHE A 71 7.29 -42.16 -10.95
N ALA A 72 8.28 -41.37 -11.36
CA ALA A 72 8.32 -40.68 -12.64
C ALA A 72 9.71 -40.73 -13.29
N VAL A 73 9.78 -40.41 -14.58
CA VAL A 73 11.03 -40.16 -15.31
C VAL A 73 11.21 -38.65 -15.47
N PRO A 74 12.29 -38.06 -14.92
CA PRO A 74 12.50 -36.63 -15.02
C PRO A 74 12.97 -36.21 -16.42
N ASN A 75 12.40 -35.12 -16.95
CA ASN A 75 12.85 -34.48 -18.19
C ASN A 75 13.18 -33.02 -17.90
N ALA A 76 14.47 -32.71 -17.89
CA ALA A 76 14.94 -31.33 -17.81
C ALA A 76 14.53 -30.55 -19.06
N THR A 77 14.06 -29.33 -18.86
CA THR A 77 13.60 -28.41 -19.89
C THR A 77 13.90 -26.97 -19.49
N LEU A 78 13.60 -26.01 -20.37
CA LEU A 78 13.64 -24.59 -20.07
C LEU A 78 12.50 -23.92 -20.81
N ILE A 79 11.31 -23.97 -20.22
CA ILE A 79 10.09 -23.42 -20.77
C ILE A 79 9.75 -22.16 -19.97
N THR A 80 9.66 -21.02 -20.65
CA THR A 80 9.29 -19.74 -20.04
C THR A 80 8.15 -19.10 -20.83
N PRO A 81 7.40 -18.16 -20.23
CA PRO A 81 6.38 -17.42 -20.96
C PRO A 81 6.91 -16.58 -22.14
N VAL A 82 8.23 -16.34 -22.19
CA VAL A 82 8.92 -15.66 -23.30
C VAL A 82 9.16 -16.58 -24.49
N ASN A 83 9.54 -17.85 -24.23
CA ASN A 83 10.03 -18.74 -25.27
C ASN A 83 8.98 -19.73 -25.81
N SER A 84 7.89 -19.94 -25.07
CA SER A 84 6.86 -20.94 -25.34
C SER A 84 5.48 -20.44 -24.94
N GLY A 85 4.44 -21.15 -25.39
CA GLY A 85 3.06 -20.82 -25.06
C GLY A 85 2.49 -19.67 -25.90
N ILE A 86 1.31 -19.21 -25.52
CA ILE A 86 0.59 -18.11 -26.16
C ILE A 86 0.04 -17.16 -25.11
N TRP A 87 0.05 -15.86 -25.41
CA TRP A 87 -0.62 -14.85 -24.61
C TRP A 87 -1.94 -14.45 -25.27
N ASP A 88 -3.01 -14.41 -24.48
CA ASP A 88 -4.30 -13.84 -24.85
C ASP A 88 -4.88 -12.99 -23.70
N ARG A 89 -6.16 -12.62 -23.83
CA ARG A 89 -6.90 -11.91 -22.79
C ARG A 89 -8.13 -12.69 -22.37
N THR A 90 -8.34 -12.77 -21.07
CA THR A 90 -9.57 -13.31 -20.48
C THR A 90 -10.78 -12.41 -20.81
N ILE A 91 -11.99 -12.92 -20.59
CA ILE A 91 -13.24 -12.14 -20.75
C ILE A 91 -13.25 -10.92 -19.82
N GLU A 92 -12.60 -11.04 -18.67
CA GLU A 92 -12.48 -10.02 -17.63
C GLU A 92 -11.36 -9.01 -17.91
N GLY A 93 -10.63 -9.15 -19.03
CA GLY A 93 -9.61 -8.20 -19.50
C GLY A 93 -8.18 -8.51 -19.04
N ARG A 94 -7.98 -9.41 -18.08
CA ARG A 94 -6.66 -9.83 -17.58
C ARG A 94 -5.83 -10.54 -18.65
N LEU A 95 -4.51 -10.36 -18.65
CA LEU A 95 -3.61 -11.12 -19.50
C LEU A 95 -3.59 -12.58 -19.04
N ARG A 96 -3.47 -13.48 -20.02
CA ARG A 96 -3.35 -14.91 -19.76
C ARG A 96 -2.33 -15.54 -20.69
N TRP A 97 -1.36 -16.25 -20.12
CA TRP A 97 -0.44 -17.12 -20.82
C TRP A 97 -0.91 -18.57 -20.72
N GLN A 98 -0.83 -19.32 -21.82
CA GLN A 98 -1.22 -20.72 -21.87
C GLN A 98 -0.24 -21.59 -22.64
N LEU A 99 0.00 -22.79 -22.13
CA LEU A 99 0.80 -23.84 -22.76
C LEU A 99 0.26 -25.21 -22.36
N ARG A 100 0.31 -26.18 -23.27
CA ARG A 100 0.06 -27.58 -22.94
C ARG A 100 1.36 -28.38 -22.90
N VAL A 101 1.47 -29.29 -21.95
CA VAL A 101 2.51 -30.31 -21.88
C VAL A 101 1.87 -31.69 -21.79
N GLY A 102 2.41 -32.67 -22.51
CA GLY A 102 1.80 -33.99 -22.54
C GLY A 102 2.81 -35.11 -22.78
N SER A 103 2.41 -36.33 -22.43
CA SER A 103 3.10 -37.55 -22.83
C SER A 103 2.08 -38.68 -22.92
N LYS A 104 1.68 -39.04 -24.13
CA LYS A 104 0.55 -39.94 -24.38
C LYS A 104 0.55 -41.23 -23.54
N GLY A 105 -0.58 -41.52 -22.91
CA GLY A 105 -0.88 -42.76 -22.20
C GLY A 105 -0.26 -42.89 -20.82
N VAL A 106 0.29 -41.81 -20.26
CA VAL A 106 0.87 -41.79 -18.91
C VAL A 106 -0.21 -41.46 -17.88
N PRO A 107 -0.12 -41.99 -16.65
CA PRO A 107 -1.16 -41.79 -15.64
C PRO A 107 -1.17 -40.38 -15.03
N HIS A 108 -0.01 -39.77 -14.87
CA HIS A 108 0.16 -38.46 -14.24
C HIS A 108 1.46 -37.81 -14.69
N ILE A 109 1.51 -36.50 -14.50
CA ILE A 109 2.66 -35.64 -14.77
C ILE A 109 2.95 -34.82 -13.51
N ASN A 110 4.23 -34.61 -13.21
CA ASN A 110 4.68 -33.69 -12.16
C ASN A 110 5.52 -32.57 -12.79
N LEU A 111 5.39 -31.36 -12.26
CA LEU A 111 6.07 -30.17 -12.77
C LEU A 111 6.94 -29.53 -11.67
N GLY A 112 8.14 -29.11 -12.06
CA GLY A 112 9.07 -28.39 -11.19
C GLY A 112 9.55 -27.09 -11.84
N PHE A 113 9.48 -26.01 -11.07
CA PHE A 113 9.97 -24.68 -11.41
C PHE A 113 11.16 -24.37 -10.51
N GLU A 114 12.38 -24.44 -11.02
CA GLU A 114 13.57 -24.01 -10.27
C GLU A 114 13.78 -22.49 -10.32
N GLU A 115 12.94 -21.77 -11.07
CA GLU A 115 12.84 -20.32 -11.06
C GLU A 115 11.35 -19.94 -10.95
N TRP A 116 10.98 -19.50 -9.75
CA TRP A 116 9.63 -19.12 -9.38
C TRP A 116 9.64 -17.83 -8.55
N ASN A 117 9.09 -16.77 -9.14
CA ASN A 117 8.83 -15.50 -8.50
C ASN A 117 7.55 -14.89 -9.11
N MET A 118 6.40 -15.28 -8.57
CA MET A 118 5.10 -14.84 -9.05
C MET A 118 4.77 -13.43 -8.51
N PRO A 119 4.39 -12.44 -9.35
CA PRO A 119 3.92 -11.14 -8.88
C PRO A 119 2.56 -11.26 -8.18
N THR A 120 2.18 -10.24 -7.39
CA THR A 120 0.94 -10.28 -6.58
C THR A 120 -0.34 -10.43 -7.39
N SER A 121 -0.39 -9.95 -8.64
CA SER A 121 -1.53 -10.20 -9.54
C SER A 121 -1.49 -11.60 -10.19
N GLY A 122 -0.34 -12.28 -10.16
CA GLY A 122 -0.11 -13.52 -10.87
C GLY A 122 -0.79 -14.73 -10.25
N VAL A 123 -1.45 -15.53 -11.08
CA VAL A 123 -2.12 -16.78 -10.68
C VAL A 123 -1.85 -17.88 -11.70
N LEU A 124 -1.22 -18.97 -11.25
CA LEU A 124 -1.03 -20.20 -12.02
C LEU A 124 -2.14 -21.22 -11.69
N THR A 125 -2.74 -21.81 -12.71
CA THR A 125 -3.60 -22.99 -12.61
C THR A 125 -3.14 -24.07 -13.59
N LEU A 126 -3.42 -25.32 -13.23
CA LEU A 126 -3.21 -26.48 -14.08
C LEU A 126 -4.50 -27.25 -14.24
N ASP A 127 -4.79 -27.67 -15.46
CA ASP A 127 -5.99 -28.43 -15.78
C ASP A 127 -5.61 -29.62 -16.66
N SER A 128 -6.07 -30.82 -16.29
CA SER A 128 -6.03 -31.94 -17.21
C SER A 128 -7.03 -31.69 -18.34
N MET A 129 -6.61 -31.91 -19.58
CA MET A 129 -7.45 -31.68 -20.75
C MET A 129 -8.66 -32.64 -20.85
N ASP A 130 -8.66 -33.72 -20.07
CA ASP A 130 -9.83 -34.59 -19.91
C ASP A 130 -10.86 -34.08 -18.88
N GLY A 131 -10.55 -32.98 -18.18
CA GLY A 131 -11.38 -32.33 -17.19
C GLY A 131 -11.51 -33.08 -15.86
N THR A 132 -10.65 -34.07 -15.61
CA THR A 132 -10.76 -34.93 -14.41
C THR A 132 -10.03 -34.37 -13.18
N ASN A 133 -9.06 -33.48 -13.38
CA ASN A 133 -8.20 -32.96 -12.32
C ASN A 133 -7.73 -31.54 -12.65
N SER A 134 -7.65 -30.70 -11.61
CA SER A 134 -7.12 -29.35 -11.66
C SER A 134 -6.30 -29.06 -10.39
N LEU A 135 -5.21 -28.32 -10.53
CA LEU A 135 -4.36 -27.87 -9.43
C LEU A 135 -4.22 -26.33 -9.44
N GLY A 136 -3.96 -25.78 -8.26
CA GLY A 136 -3.89 -24.34 -8.01
C GLY A 136 -5.18 -23.78 -7.36
N PRO A 137 -5.30 -22.46 -7.21
CA PRO A 137 -4.36 -21.45 -7.70
C PRO A 137 -3.02 -21.45 -6.95
N TYR A 138 -1.91 -21.26 -7.69
CA TYR A 138 -0.60 -20.92 -7.12
C TYR A 138 -0.30 -19.45 -7.41
N THR A 139 0.17 -18.71 -6.40
CA THR A 139 0.24 -17.25 -6.41
C THR A 139 1.56 -16.74 -5.83
N ALA A 140 1.69 -15.43 -5.62
CA ALA A 140 2.82 -14.85 -4.90
C ALA A 140 3.03 -15.42 -3.48
N LEU A 141 1.98 -15.99 -2.86
CA LEU A 141 2.08 -16.69 -1.57
C LEU A 141 2.93 -17.95 -1.62
N ASP A 142 3.05 -18.56 -2.79
CA ASP A 142 3.86 -19.76 -2.99
C ASP A 142 5.35 -19.42 -3.21
N ASN A 143 5.71 -18.14 -3.30
CA ASN A 143 7.09 -17.71 -3.44
C ASN A 143 7.91 -18.10 -2.20
N GLN A 144 8.93 -18.92 -2.40
CA GLN A 144 9.86 -19.34 -1.36
C GLN A 144 11.19 -18.62 -1.48
N ASN A 145 11.92 -18.48 -0.38
CA ASN A 145 13.24 -17.83 -0.37
C ASN A 145 14.27 -18.48 -1.30
N HIS A 146 14.12 -19.78 -1.58
CA HIS A 146 14.98 -20.50 -2.52
C HIS A 146 14.58 -20.30 -3.98
N GLY A 147 13.42 -19.67 -4.25
CA GLY A 147 12.97 -19.35 -5.61
C GLY A 147 12.52 -20.55 -6.43
N GLU A 148 12.13 -21.66 -5.81
CA GLU A 148 11.61 -22.83 -6.51
C GLU A 148 10.15 -23.10 -6.12
N LEU A 149 9.39 -23.70 -7.04
CA LEU A 149 8.07 -24.25 -6.78
C LEU A 149 7.95 -25.63 -7.43
N TRP A 150 7.68 -26.64 -6.59
CA TRP A 150 7.40 -28.00 -7.04
C TRP A 150 5.95 -28.34 -6.73
N LEU A 151 5.27 -28.92 -7.72
CA LEU A 151 3.82 -29.10 -7.67
C LEU A 151 3.43 -30.54 -7.37
N PRO A 152 2.20 -30.79 -6.86
CA PRO A 152 1.64 -32.12 -6.79
C PRO A 152 1.56 -32.79 -8.17
N VAL A 153 1.46 -34.12 -8.20
CA VAL A 153 1.14 -34.86 -9.43
C VAL A 153 -0.25 -34.43 -9.94
N ILE A 154 -0.34 -34.15 -11.23
CA ILE A 154 -1.62 -33.95 -11.91
C ILE A 154 -1.92 -35.19 -12.75
N THR A 155 -3.09 -35.79 -12.54
CA THR A 155 -3.51 -36.97 -13.30
C THR A 155 -3.91 -36.60 -14.71
N GLY A 156 -3.56 -37.43 -15.69
CA GLY A 156 -3.77 -37.16 -17.10
C GLY A 156 -2.47 -37.17 -17.90
N ASP A 157 -2.59 -37.33 -19.22
CA ASP A 157 -1.47 -37.38 -20.16
C ASP A 157 -1.30 -36.10 -21.00
N ASP A 158 -2.12 -35.09 -20.74
CA ASP A 158 -2.20 -33.82 -21.48
C ASP A 158 -2.69 -32.71 -20.54
N ILE A 159 -1.78 -31.83 -20.15
CA ILE A 159 -1.96 -30.84 -19.08
C ILE A 159 -1.89 -29.43 -19.66
N LEU A 160 -2.92 -28.63 -19.42
CA LEU A 160 -2.94 -27.20 -19.66
C LEU A 160 -2.35 -26.47 -18.46
N ILE A 161 -1.34 -25.65 -18.72
CA ILE A 161 -0.73 -24.71 -17.79
C ILE A 161 -1.27 -23.33 -18.17
N SER A 162 -1.91 -22.62 -17.23
CA SER A 162 -2.42 -21.26 -17.44
C SER A 162 -1.89 -20.32 -16.37
N ILE A 163 -1.31 -19.19 -16.78
CA ILE A 163 -0.93 -18.10 -15.87
C ILE A 163 -1.75 -16.87 -16.23
N THR A 164 -2.46 -16.28 -15.27
CA THR A 164 -3.15 -14.99 -15.44
C THR A 164 -2.48 -13.91 -14.62
N CYS A 165 -2.39 -12.68 -15.14
CA CYS A 165 -1.81 -11.54 -14.44
C CYS A 165 -2.40 -10.22 -14.97
N ASP A 166 -2.09 -9.12 -14.29
CA ASP A 166 -2.42 -7.79 -14.76
C ASP A 166 -1.40 -7.34 -15.84
N ASP A 167 -1.77 -6.34 -16.64
CA ASP A 167 -0.98 -5.91 -17.80
C ASP A 167 0.43 -5.45 -17.42
N GLU A 168 0.54 -4.76 -16.29
CA GLU A 168 1.79 -4.18 -15.77
C GLU A 168 2.77 -5.27 -15.28
N ASP A 169 2.25 -6.42 -14.86
CA ASP A 169 3.03 -7.53 -14.28
C ASP A 169 3.52 -8.56 -15.31
N ARG A 170 3.20 -8.36 -16.60
CA ARG A 170 3.59 -9.30 -17.67
C ARG A 170 5.10 -9.55 -17.70
N GLU A 171 5.91 -8.49 -17.61
CA GLU A 171 7.37 -8.62 -17.66
C GLU A 171 7.91 -9.38 -16.44
N ALA A 172 7.28 -9.22 -15.28
CA ALA A 172 7.62 -9.97 -14.08
C ALA A 172 7.30 -11.48 -14.25
N VAL A 173 6.15 -11.83 -14.82
CA VAL A 173 5.81 -13.23 -15.14
C VAL A 173 6.75 -13.82 -16.20
N GLU A 174 7.06 -13.06 -17.25
CA GLU A 174 7.95 -13.50 -18.33
C GLU A 174 9.37 -13.82 -17.87
N ASN A 175 9.88 -13.05 -16.90
CA ASN A 175 11.25 -13.18 -16.40
C ASN A 175 11.36 -13.94 -15.07
N GLY A 176 10.27 -14.11 -14.33
CA GLY A 176 10.27 -14.71 -12.99
C GLY A 176 9.83 -16.17 -12.94
N ILE A 177 9.40 -16.74 -14.08
CA ILE A 177 8.83 -18.09 -14.13
C ILE A 177 9.55 -18.94 -15.19
N ALA A 178 10.20 -20.01 -14.75
CA ALA A 178 10.74 -21.05 -15.64
C ALA A 178 10.32 -22.44 -15.19
N LEU A 179 9.58 -23.14 -16.06
CA LEU A 179 9.35 -24.57 -15.93
C LEU A 179 10.64 -25.28 -16.36
N THR A 180 11.35 -25.88 -15.41
CA THR A 180 12.65 -26.50 -15.64
C THR A 180 12.60 -28.03 -15.61
N SER A 181 11.52 -28.61 -15.09
CA SER A 181 11.34 -30.06 -15.01
C SER A 181 9.91 -30.49 -15.35
N VAL A 182 9.78 -31.43 -16.29
CA VAL A 182 8.54 -32.14 -16.59
C VAL A 182 8.75 -33.63 -16.37
N ASN A 183 8.14 -34.17 -15.33
CA ASN A 183 8.38 -35.51 -14.84
C ASN A 183 7.22 -36.41 -15.27
N ILE A 184 7.54 -37.45 -16.04
CA ILE A 184 6.53 -38.32 -16.67
C ILE A 184 6.28 -39.55 -15.79
N GLY A 185 5.09 -39.61 -15.20
CA GLY A 185 4.67 -40.64 -14.27
C GLY A 185 4.48 -42.01 -14.91
N TYR A 186 4.72 -43.07 -14.14
CA TYR A 186 4.49 -44.45 -14.63
C TYR A 186 4.05 -45.47 -13.56
N ARG A 187 4.11 -45.12 -12.27
CA ARG A 187 3.60 -45.91 -11.13
C ARG A 187 3.24 -45.02 -9.93
N GLY A 188 2.54 -45.59 -8.93
CA GLY A 188 2.13 -44.90 -7.70
C GLY A 188 1.02 -43.86 -7.93
N PHE A 189 0.55 -43.23 -6.85
CA PHE A 189 -0.47 -42.17 -6.91
C PHE A 189 -1.79 -42.63 -7.58
N GLY A 190 -2.29 -43.82 -7.22
CA GLY A 190 -3.55 -44.37 -7.72
C GLY A 190 -3.47 -44.96 -9.14
N ALA A 191 -2.35 -44.74 -9.83
CA ALA A 191 -2.14 -45.18 -11.19
C ALA A 191 -1.97 -46.69 -11.32
N ALA A 192 -2.67 -47.29 -12.29
CA ALA A 192 -2.30 -48.63 -12.72
C ALA A 192 -0.89 -48.58 -13.36
N LYS A 193 0.04 -49.37 -12.81
CA LYS A 193 1.41 -49.46 -13.31
C LYS A 193 1.42 -49.94 -14.77
N LEU A 194 2.01 -49.14 -15.66
CA LEU A 194 1.94 -49.38 -17.11
C LEU A 194 2.71 -50.62 -17.61
N TYR A 195 3.45 -51.30 -16.73
CA TYR A 195 4.16 -52.55 -17.02
C TYR A 195 3.80 -53.73 -16.08
N GLY A 196 2.67 -53.68 -15.38
CA GLY A 196 2.11 -54.89 -14.76
C GLY A 196 2.69 -55.33 -13.42
N ALA A 197 3.22 -54.41 -12.61
CA ALA A 197 3.42 -54.71 -11.18
C ALA A 197 2.20 -54.30 -10.35
N ASP A 198 2.00 -55.04 -9.26
CA ASP A 198 0.86 -54.92 -8.38
C ASP A 198 0.79 -53.53 -7.74
N ARG A 199 -0.44 -53.06 -7.50
CA ARG A 199 -0.73 -52.01 -6.52
C ARG A 199 -0.27 -52.48 -5.14
N SER A 200 -0.47 -51.68 -4.09
CA SER A 200 -0.23 -52.19 -2.73
C SER A 200 -0.94 -53.52 -2.51
N GLY A 201 -0.25 -54.46 -1.88
CA GLY A 201 -0.71 -55.84 -1.75
C GLY A 201 -2.05 -55.93 -0.99
N SER A 202 -2.87 -56.91 -1.37
CA SER A 202 -4.23 -57.04 -0.84
C SER A 202 -4.34 -57.26 0.68
N CYS A 203 -3.27 -57.74 1.34
CA CYS A 203 -3.27 -57.97 2.78
C CYS A 203 -3.25 -56.68 3.61
N ASN A 204 -2.83 -55.56 3.01
CA ASN A 204 -2.80 -54.27 3.69
C ASN A 204 -4.22 -53.86 4.11
N ILE A 205 -4.32 -53.14 5.23
CA ILE A 205 -5.58 -52.72 5.85
C ILE A 205 -5.73 -51.22 5.60
N ASP A 206 -6.83 -50.79 4.98
CA ASP A 206 -7.10 -49.35 4.83
C ASP A 206 -7.28 -48.69 6.20
N VAL A 207 -6.74 -47.49 6.38
CA VAL A 207 -6.87 -46.73 7.65
C VAL A 207 -8.31 -46.39 8.05
N VAL A 208 -9.25 -46.45 7.10
CA VAL A 208 -10.69 -46.24 7.33
C VAL A 208 -11.43 -47.52 7.75
N CYS A 209 -10.73 -48.65 7.85
CA CYS A 209 -11.29 -49.87 8.43
C CYS A 209 -11.45 -49.74 9.95
N PRO A 210 -12.34 -50.54 10.58
CA PRO A 210 -12.58 -50.47 12.04
C PRO A 210 -11.32 -50.61 12.90
N GLU A 211 -10.29 -51.29 12.39
CA GLU A 211 -8.97 -51.41 13.01
C GLU A 211 -8.28 -50.04 13.18
N GLY A 212 -8.56 -49.07 12.30
CA GLY A 212 -8.04 -47.71 12.36
C GLY A 212 -8.85 -46.74 13.22
N ASP A 213 -10.06 -47.11 13.67
CA ASP A 213 -10.92 -46.22 14.49
C ASP A 213 -10.21 -45.68 15.75
N PRO A 214 -9.39 -46.46 16.47
CA PRO A 214 -8.65 -45.95 17.63
C PRO A 214 -7.51 -44.98 17.28
N TRP A 215 -7.06 -44.95 16.02
CA TRP A 215 -5.81 -44.33 15.58
C TRP A 215 -6.01 -43.06 14.74
N GLN A 216 -7.21 -42.47 14.73
CA GLN A 216 -7.55 -41.37 13.83
C GLN A 216 -6.62 -40.15 13.98
N ALA A 217 -6.16 -39.86 15.21
CA ALA A 217 -5.21 -38.77 15.46
C ALA A 217 -3.85 -39.05 14.81
N GLU A 218 -3.30 -40.25 14.98
CA GLU A 218 -2.01 -40.66 14.41
C GLU A 218 -2.08 -40.82 12.89
N ILE A 219 -3.20 -41.32 12.37
CA ILE A 219 -3.48 -41.43 10.92
C ILE A 219 -3.37 -40.06 10.25
N ALA A 220 -3.89 -39.01 10.90
CA ALA A 220 -3.89 -37.65 10.37
C ALA A 220 -2.48 -37.03 10.26
N CYS A 221 -1.51 -37.54 11.02
CA CYS A 221 -0.14 -37.00 11.04
C CYS A 221 0.75 -37.57 9.92
N VAL A 222 0.36 -38.70 9.32
CA VAL A 222 1.15 -39.40 8.30
C VAL A 222 0.87 -38.85 6.90
N GLY A 223 1.92 -38.62 6.13
CA GLY A 223 1.84 -38.15 4.75
C GLY A 223 2.74 -38.95 3.81
N LEU A 224 2.28 -39.13 2.57
CA LEU A 224 3.13 -39.51 1.44
C LEU A 224 3.86 -38.26 0.97
N TYR A 225 5.14 -38.30 0.65
CA TYR A 225 5.81 -37.14 0.06
C TYR A 225 6.58 -37.52 -1.20
N ALA A 226 6.60 -36.58 -2.14
CA ALA A 226 7.43 -36.60 -3.33
C ALA A 226 8.52 -35.53 -3.22
N TYR A 227 9.65 -35.77 -3.87
CA TYR A 227 10.71 -34.77 -4.03
C TYR A 227 11.50 -35.02 -5.31
N SER A 228 12.19 -33.98 -5.76
CA SER A 228 12.83 -33.85 -7.07
C SER A 228 11.90 -34.13 -8.25
N GLY A 229 10.59 -34.20 -8.00
CA GLY A 229 9.54 -34.54 -8.95
C GLY A 229 9.47 -35.99 -9.42
N PHE A 230 10.32 -36.89 -8.89
CA PHE A 230 10.33 -38.29 -9.33
C PHE A 230 10.60 -39.33 -8.24
N LEU A 231 11.01 -38.95 -7.03
CA LEU A 231 11.23 -39.86 -5.90
C LEU A 231 10.19 -39.61 -4.82
N ALA A 232 9.80 -40.65 -4.10
CA ALA A 232 8.81 -40.54 -3.04
C ALA A 232 9.02 -41.59 -1.95
N CYS A 233 8.58 -41.25 -0.74
CA CYS A 233 8.61 -42.06 0.47
C CYS A 233 7.45 -41.64 1.39
N THR A 234 7.32 -42.27 2.56
CA THR A 234 6.36 -41.90 3.60
C THR A 234 7.06 -41.11 4.73
N GLY A 235 6.33 -40.28 5.45
CA GLY A 235 6.79 -39.74 6.73
C GLY A 235 5.63 -39.28 7.62
N SER A 236 5.96 -38.62 8.72
CA SER A 236 4.97 -38.13 9.67
C SER A 236 5.37 -36.80 10.31
N MET A 237 4.38 -35.93 10.50
CA MET A 237 4.51 -34.74 11.34
C MET A 237 4.79 -35.14 12.79
N LEU A 238 5.70 -34.45 13.46
CA LEU A 238 6.03 -34.65 14.87
C LEU A 238 5.71 -33.41 15.69
N ASN A 239 5.10 -33.63 16.85
CA ASN A 239 4.95 -32.59 17.87
C ASN A 239 6.31 -32.27 18.51
N ASN A 240 6.43 -31.14 19.20
CA ASN A 240 7.60 -30.75 19.98
C ASN A 240 7.19 -30.28 21.37
N THR A 241 8.15 -30.02 22.26
CA THR A 241 7.85 -29.65 23.66
C THR A 241 7.25 -28.26 23.83
N ALA A 242 7.31 -27.38 22.81
CA ALA A 242 6.59 -26.10 22.79
C ALA A 242 5.10 -26.27 22.37
N GLN A 243 4.76 -27.39 21.72
CA GLN A 243 3.43 -27.66 21.16
C GLN A 243 2.94 -26.53 20.26
N ASP A 244 3.83 -25.99 19.42
CA ASP A 244 3.61 -24.78 18.61
C ASP A 244 3.26 -25.07 17.14
N GLU A 245 2.96 -26.34 16.82
CA GLU A 245 2.66 -26.79 15.45
C GLU A 245 3.77 -26.49 14.42
N THR A 246 5.02 -26.30 14.86
CA THR A 246 6.18 -26.22 13.95
C THR A 246 6.21 -27.46 13.06
N PRO A 247 6.24 -27.32 11.72
CA PRO A 247 5.99 -28.42 10.79
C PRO A 247 7.18 -29.36 10.60
N PHE A 248 7.65 -29.96 11.69
CA PHE A 248 8.67 -30.99 11.68
C PHE A 248 8.13 -32.29 11.11
N PHE A 249 8.74 -32.76 10.03
CA PHE A 249 8.36 -33.97 9.32
C PHE A 249 9.50 -34.99 9.38
N LEU A 250 9.24 -36.13 10.03
CA LEU A 250 10.17 -37.25 10.17
C LEU A 250 10.02 -38.20 8.98
N THR A 251 11.15 -38.62 8.42
CA THR A 251 11.26 -39.66 7.39
C THR A 251 12.60 -40.40 7.55
N ALA A 252 12.95 -41.24 6.57
CA ALA A 252 14.16 -42.04 6.55
C ALA A 252 15.36 -41.35 5.87
N ASP A 253 16.57 -41.62 6.37
CA ASP A 253 17.84 -41.12 5.79
C ASP A 253 18.11 -41.72 4.40
N HIS A 254 17.87 -43.01 4.22
CA HIS A 254 18.04 -43.68 2.93
C HIS A 254 17.06 -43.16 1.86
N CYS A 255 15.97 -42.48 2.25
CA CYS A 255 15.12 -41.76 1.31
C CYS A 255 15.84 -40.57 0.67
N GLY A 256 17.05 -40.19 1.09
CA GLY A 256 17.96 -39.32 0.33
C GLY A 256 17.62 -37.83 0.33
N LEU A 257 16.71 -37.38 1.20
CA LEU A 257 16.46 -35.95 1.41
C LEU A 257 17.66 -35.31 2.11
N ASN A 258 18.09 -34.17 1.59
CA ASN A 258 19.24 -33.41 2.06
C ASN A 258 19.10 -31.93 1.65
N THR A 259 20.04 -31.09 2.06
CA THR A 259 20.02 -29.63 1.81
C THR A 259 20.04 -29.22 0.34
N GLY A 260 20.30 -30.15 -0.60
CA GLY A 260 20.34 -29.89 -2.03
C GLY A 260 19.10 -30.34 -2.79
N ASN A 261 18.10 -30.90 -2.12
CA ASN A 261 16.84 -31.31 -2.76
C ASN A 261 15.60 -31.13 -1.86
N ASP A 262 15.74 -30.62 -0.65
CA ASP A 262 14.65 -30.36 0.29
C ASP A 262 13.68 -29.28 -0.22
N GLN A 263 14.14 -28.35 -1.07
CA GLN A 263 13.32 -27.35 -1.78
C GLN A 263 12.22 -27.96 -2.65
N SER A 264 12.42 -29.20 -3.09
CA SER A 264 11.53 -29.87 -4.05
C SER A 264 10.45 -30.75 -3.41
N MET A 265 10.37 -30.74 -2.08
CA MET A 265 9.46 -31.59 -1.33
C MET A 265 8.00 -31.13 -1.46
N VAL A 266 7.11 -32.09 -1.75
CA VAL A 266 5.66 -31.94 -1.77
C VAL A 266 5.04 -33.07 -0.95
N VAL A 267 4.23 -32.73 0.06
CA VAL A 267 3.60 -33.72 0.96
C VAL A 267 2.12 -33.84 0.65
N TYR A 268 1.62 -35.06 0.50
CA TYR A 268 0.23 -35.41 0.24
C TYR A 268 -0.41 -35.91 1.53
N TRP A 269 -1.44 -35.20 1.96
CA TRP A 269 -2.22 -35.48 3.15
C TRP A 269 -3.51 -36.19 2.79
N ASN A 270 -4.04 -36.95 3.76
CA ASN A 270 -5.30 -37.67 3.65
C ASN A 270 -5.48 -38.51 2.37
N TYR A 271 -4.37 -38.95 1.77
CA TYR A 271 -4.38 -39.85 0.64
C TYR A 271 -4.69 -41.27 1.10
N GLN A 272 -5.96 -41.54 1.36
CA GLN A 272 -6.48 -42.84 1.79
C GLN A 272 -7.74 -43.24 1.03
N ASN A 273 -8.04 -44.54 1.02
CA ASN A 273 -9.28 -45.01 0.42
C ASN A 273 -10.49 -44.51 1.22
N SER A 274 -11.56 -44.12 0.52
CA SER A 274 -12.75 -43.52 1.14
C SER A 274 -13.65 -44.51 1.90
N TYR A 275 -13.42 -45.81 1.74
CA TYR A 275 -14.14 -46.87 2.42
C TYR A 275 -13.20 -48.02 2.78
N CYS A 276 -13.57 -48.82 3.77
CA CYS A 276 -12.79 -49.99 4.14
C CYS A 276 -12.91 -51.07 3.07
N ARG A 277 -11.82 -51.34 2.33
CA ARG A 277 -11.74 -52.52 1.46
C ARG A 277 -11.38 -53.71 2.32
N VAL A 278 -12.06 -54.82 2.10
CA VAL A 278 -11.85 -56.04 2.91
C VAL A 278 -10.41 -56.52 2.73
N PRO A 279 -9.59 -56.62 3.80
CA PRO A 279 -8.23 -57.13 3.70
C PRO A 279 -8.19 -58.54 3.08
N ASN A 280 -7.13 -58.84 2.33
CA ASN A 280 -6.94 -60.06 1.54
C ASN A 280 -7.96 -60.29 0.41
N SER A 281 -8.72 -59.25 0.03
CA SER A 281 -9.63 -59.31 -1.13
C SER A 281 -8.99 -58.72 -2.38
N GLY A 282 -9.51 -59.10 -3.56
CA GLY A 282 -9.12 -58.47 -4.82
C GLY A 282 -9.44 -56.98 -4.89
N ASP A 283 -10.33 -56.48 -4.03
CA ASP A 283 -10.63 -55.05 -3.90
C ASP A 283 -9.53 -54.30 -3.16
N SER A 284 -9.04 -54.85 -2.03
CA SER A 284 -7.93 -54.25 -1.27
C SER A 284 -6.63 -54.18 -2.08
N GLY A 285 -6.34 -55.20 -2.91
CA GLY A 285 -5.22 -55.16 -3.87
C GLY A 285 -5.55 -54.49 -5.20
N GLY A 286 -6.79 -54.00 -5.34
CA GLY A 286 -7.34 -53.37 -6.54
C GLY A 286 -7.25 -51.85 -6.50
N ASN A 287 -8.05 -51.20 -7.35
CA ASN A 287 -8.00 -49.74 -7.47
C ASN A 287 -8.50 -49.05 -6.19
N GLY A 288 -7.67 -48.16 -5.64
CA GLY A 288 -8.11 -47.21 -4.62
C GLY A 288 -8.73 -45.96 -5.23
N ASN A 289 -9.32 -45.14 -4.37
CA ASN A 289 -9.93 -43.86 -4.74
C ASN A 289 -9.47 -42.71 -3.83
N GLY A 290 -8.22 -42.75 -3.36
CA GLY A 290 -7.70 -41.73 -2.48
C GLY A 290 -7.58 -40.36 -3.15
N ASN A 291 -7.76 -39.31 -2.34
CA ASN A 291 -7.65 -37.92 -2.78
C ASN A 291 -6.17 -37.48 -2.81
N LEU A 292 -5.76 -36.86 -3.92
CA LEU A 292 -4.40 -36.31 -4.10
C LEU A 292 -4.36 -34.78 -4.05
N ASN A 293 -5.51 -34.12 -3.91
CA ASN A 293 -5.64 -32.67 -3.99
C ASN A 293 -5.35 -31.97 -2.65
N GLN A 294 -5.04 -32.72 -1.59
CA GLN A 294 -4.65 -32.17 -0.30
C GLN A 294 -3.14 -32.29 -0.16
N ALA A 295 -2.42 -31.29 -0.64
CA ALA A 295 -0.95 -31.29 -0.60
C ALA A 295 -0.39 -29.99 -0.02
N THR A 296 0.77 -30.10 0.61
CA THR A 296 1.62 -28.98 1.02
C THR A 296 2.79 -28.87 0.06
N THR A 297 2.91 -27.72 -0.60
CA THR A 297 4.00 -27.33 -1.53
C THR A 297 4.96 -26.36 -0.85
N GLY A 298 5.99 -25.92 -1.58
CA GLY A 298 6.97 -24.93 -1.11
C GLY A 298 8.25 -25.54 -0.53
N GLY A 299 8.38 -26.87 -0.55
CA GLY A 299 9.59 -27.53 -0.08
C GLY A 299 9.72 -27.55 1.44
N ALA A 300 10.94 -27.89 1.88
CA ALA A 300 11.31 -28.03 3.27
C ALA A 300 12.75 -27.59 3.50
N VAL A 301 13.14 -27.49 4.77
CA VAL A 301 14.52 -27.30 5.21
C VAL A 301 14.98 -28.53 5.96
N PHE A 302 16.09 -29.13 5.52
CA PHE A 302 16.76 -30.21 6.22
C PHE A 302 17.26 -29.73 7.58
N ARG A 303 16.82 -30.41 8.65
CA ARG A 303 17.14 -30.08 10.04
C ARG A 303 18.16 -31.01 10.66
N ALA A 304 17.98 -32.32 10.49
CA ALA A 304 18.91 -33.31 11.01
C ALA A 304 18.75 -34.64 10.25
N GLY A 305 19.79 -35.46 10.23
CA GLY A 305 19.69 -36.83 9.75
C GLY A 305 20.85 -37.69 10.20
N SER A 306 20.64 -39.01 10.22
CA SER A 306 21.69 -39.95 10.56
C SER A 306 21.45 -41.32 9.94
N SER A 307 22.41 -41.79 9.17
CA SER A 307 22.47 -43.17 8.67
C SER A 307 22.62 -44.24 9.77
N ASN A 308 22.95 -43.87 11.01
CA ASN A 308 23.09 -44.83 12.12
C ASN A 308 21.73 -45.38 12.59
N SER A 309 20.70 -44.53 12.62
CA SER A 309 19.31 -44.90 12.93
C SER A 309 18.37 -44.57 11.77
N ASP A 310 18.93 -44.38 10.58
CA ASP A 310 18.23 -44.11 9.33
C ASP A 310 17.13 -43.03 9.41
N PHE A 311 17.34 -41.94 10.15
CA PHE A 311 16.32 -40.89 10.26
C PHE A 311 16.73 -39.64 9.52
N THR A 312 15.74 -38.92 8.98
CA THR A 312 15.84 -37.55 8.50
C THR A 312 14.68 -36.75 9.08
N LEU A 313 15.00 -35.60 9.64
CA LEU A 313 14.06 -34.57 10.05
C LEU A 313 14.18 -33.38 9.09
N VAL A 314 13.06 -32.99 8.51
CA VAL A 314 12.91 -31.73 7.80
C VAL A 314 11.88 -30.85 8.49
N GLU A 315 11.91 -29.57 8.22
CA GLU A 315 10.84 -28.62 8.59
C GLU A 315 10.22 -28.10 7.30
N LEU A 316 8.92 -28.31 7.11
CA LEU A 316 8.25 -27.85 5.89
C LEU A 316 8.24 -26.31 5.86
N ASN A 317 8.46 -25.71 4.69
CA ASN A 317 8.46 -24.25 4.56
C ASN A 317 7.05 -23.65 4.75
N ASN A 318 6.02 -24.46 4.47
CA ASN A 318 4.62 -24.12 4.69
C ASN A 318 4.00 -25.14 5.64
N SER A 319 3.15 -24.68 6.56
CA SER A 319 2.37 -25.60 7.39
C SER A 319 1.24 -26.22 6.56
N PRO A 320 0.74 -27.41 6.95
CA PRO A 320 -0.41 -27.98 6.29
C PRO A 320 -1.65 -27.08 6.40
N ASN A 321 -2.49 -27.06 5.37
CA ASN A 321 -3.78 -26.35 5.45
C ASN A 321 -4.64 -26.98 6.57
N PRO A 322 -5.22 -26.20 7.51
CA PRO A 322 -6.00 -26.74 8.64
C PRO A 322 -7.24 -27.47 8.21
N ASN A 323 -7.79 -27.14 7.04
CA ASN A 323 -8.92 -27.88 6.49
C ASN A 323 -8.55 -29.33 6.15
N TYR A 324 -7.26 -29.64 6.04
CA TYR A 324 -6.78 -31.02 5.92
C TYR A 324 -6.73 -31.74 7.28
N ASN A 325 -6.91 -31.02 8.40
CA ASN A 325 -6.90 -31.56 9.76
C ASN A 325 -5.67 -32.42 10.05
N VAL A 326 -4.49 -31.99 9.59
CA VAL A 326 -3.23 -32.71 9.81
C VAL A 326 -2.80 -32.53 11.27
N GLY A 327 -2.58 -33.65 11.95
CA GLY A 327 -2.07 -33.67 13.32
C GLY A 327 -0.54 -33.71 13.38
N TYR A 328 0.00 -33.61 14.59
CA TYR A 328 1.42 -33.71 14.89
C TYR A 328 1.64 -34.84 15.90
N CYS A 329 2.29 -35.94 15.47
CA CYS A 329 2.43 -37.13 16.28
C CYS A 329 3.16 -36.86 17.59
N GLY A 330 2.64 -37.42 18.67
CA GLY A 330 3.39 -37.58 19.92
C GLY A 330 4.55 -38.54 19.71
N TRP A 331 5.53 -38.47 20.60
CA TRP A 331 6.73 -39.30 20.50
C TRP A 331 7.23 -39.76 21.86
N ASP A 332 7.96 -40.87 21.88
CA ASP A 332 8.60 -41.43 23.07
C ASP A 332 10.05 -41.80 22.77
N ARG A 333 10.98 -41.15 23.47
CA ARG A 333 12.43 -41.36 23.30
C ARG A 333 13.05 -42.27 24.35
N ARG A 334 12.25 -42.86 25.25
CA ARG A 334 12.73 -43.83 26.22
C ARG A 334 13.22 -45.08 25.51
N THR A 335 14.10 -45.82 26.15
CA THR A 335 14.62 -47.10 25.63
C THR A 335 13.75 -48.28 26.03
N VAL A 336 12.49 -48.04 26.38
CA VAL A 336 11.54 -49.09 26.79
C VAL A 336 11.06 -49.79 25.53
N THR A 337 11.12 -51.12 25.53
CA THR A 337 10.61 -51.93 24.42
C THR A 337 9.08 -51.78 24.32
N PRO A 338 8.53 -51.31 23.19
CA PRO A 338 7.10 -51.32 22.94
C PRO A 338 6.55 -52.74 23.00
N GLN A 339 5.42 -52.92 23.67
CA GLN A 339 4.79 -54.24 23.82
C GLN A 339 3.94 -54.65 22.60
N GLU A 340 3.61 -53.68 21.75
CA GLU A 340 2.96 -53.83 20.45
C GLU A 340 3.55 -52.74 19.54
N GLY A 341 3.38 -52.90 18.23
CA GLY A 341 3.79 -51.92 17.22
C GLY A 341 2.69 -51.69 16.20
N ILE A 342 2.38 -50.41 15.95
CA ILE A 342 1.38 -50.02 14.95
C ILE A 342 2.07 -49.18 13.88
N GLY A 343 2.08 -49.67 12.64
CA GLY A 343 2.65 -48.97 11.50
C GLY A 343 1.56 -48.29 10.69
N ILE A 344 1.71 -47.00 10.38
CA ILE A 344 0.80 -46.27 9.47
C ILE A 344 1.63 -45.74 8.31
N HIS A 345 1.33 -46.16 7.08
CA HIS A 345 2.25 -46.01 5.96
C HIS A 345 1.58 -45.92 4.58
N HIS A 346 2.35 -45.55 3.55
CA HIS A 346 1.92 -45.57 2.14
C HIS A 346 2.67 -46.65 1.34
N PRO A 347 2.16 -47.89 1.31
CA PRO A 347 2.79 -48.97 0.56
C PRO A 347 2.64 -48.73 -0.94
N ASN A 348 3.73 -48.91 -1.68
CA ASN A 348 3.84 -48.72 -3.13
C ASN A 348 3.44 -47.30 -3.61
N LEU A 349 3.50 -46.30 -2.71
CA LEU A 349 3.02 -44.93 -2.92
C LEU A 349 1.51 -44.86 -3.25
N GLU A 350 0.75 -45.83 -2.74
CA GLU A 350 -0.71 -45.89 -2.87
C GLU A 350 -1.38 -45.36 -1.59
N GLU A 351 -2.70 -45.57 -1.47
CA GLU A 351 -3.49 -45.11 -0.33
C GLU A 351 -2.92 -45.59 1.02
N LYS A 352 -3.03 -44.73 2.03
CA LYS A 352 -2.57 -44.94 3.40
C LYS A 352 -3.17 -46.21 4.01
N ARG A 353 -2.31 -47.00 4.66
CA ARG A 353 -2.64 -48.27 5.31
C ARG A 353 -2.17 -48.29 6.75
N ILE A 354 -2.72 -49.23 7.53
CA ILE A 354 -2.33 -49.52 8.91
C ILE A 354 -1.93 -50.99 9.06
N SER A 355 -0.90 -51.26 9.86
CA SER A 355 -0.37 -52.59 10.14
C SER A 355 -0.15 -52.77 11.65
N PHE A 356 -0.30 -53.99 12.14
CA PHE A 356 -0.30 -54.32 13.56
C PHE A 356 0.65 -55.48 13.88
N GLU A 357 1.44 -55.30 14.92
CA GLU A 357 2.29 -56.29 15.57
C GLU A 357 1.86 -56.29 17.04
N ASN A 358 1.19 -57.36 17.48
CA ASN A 358 0.63 -57.45 18.83
C ASN A 358 1.59 -58.13 19.82
N ASP A 359 2.80 -58.51 19.39
CA ASP A 359 3.87 -58.98 20.24
C ASP A 359 4.92 -57.88 20.51
N PRO A 360 5.72 -58.01 21.60
CA PRO A 360 6.75 -57.02 21.91
C PRO A 360 7.81 -56.91 20.81
N LEU A 361 8.10 -55.66 20.42
CA LEU A 361 9.15 -55.38 19.44
C LEU A 361 10.52 -55.85 19.94
N SER A 362 11.38 -56.27 19.01
CA SER A 362 12.74 -56.67 19.36
C SER A 362 13.71 -55.50 19.24
N SER A 363 14.63 -55.38 20.21
CA SER A 363 15.66 -54.34 20.22
C SER A 363 16.92 -54.83 19.51
N GLN A 364 17.31 -54.20 18.40
CA GLN A 364 18.50 -54.54 17.61
C GLN A 364 19.37 -53.30 17.36
N GLY A 365 20.30 -53.02 18.28
CA GLY A 365 21.18 -51.85 18.18
C GLY A 365 20.36 -50.56 18.10
N SER A 366 20.55 -49.80 17.01
CA SER A 366 19.83 -48.55 16.71
C SER A 366 18.40 -48.75 16.17
N TYR A 367 17.90 -49.99 16.08
CA TYR A 367 16.63 -50.31 15.43
C TYR A 367 15.67 -51.11 16.31
N TRP A 368 14.38 -50.80 16.25
CA TRP A 368 13.31 -51.72 16.61
C TRP A 368 13.10 -52.70 15.47
N ARG A 369 12.81 -53.96 15.78
CA ARG A 369 12.45 -55.00 14.82
C ARG A 369 11.05 -55.48 15.10
N VAL A 370 10.18 -55.38 14.10
CA VAL A 370 8.92 -56.11 14.00
C VAL A 370 9.29 -57.49 13.48
N ASN A 371 9.01 -58.55 14.23
CA ASN A 371 9.47 -59.88 13.86
C ASN A 371 8.59 -60.46 12.75
N ASP A 372 7.30 -60.21 12.87
CA ASP A 372 6.24 -60.63 11.98
C ASP A 372 4.99 -59.78 12.21
N TRP A 373 4.37 -59.30 11.14
CA TRP A 373 3.12 -58.55 11.26
C TRP A 373 1.94 -59.48 11.51
N ASP A 374 1.13 -59.22 12.54
CA ASP A 374 -0.13 -59.92 12.79
C ASP A 374 -1.26 -59.46 11.87
N GLY A 375 -1.17 -58.21 11.38
CA GLY A 375 -2.12 -57.62 10.45
C GLY A 375 -1.43 -56.60 9.54
N GLY A 376 -1.71 -56.68 8.23
CA GLY A 376 -1.03 -55.86 7.23
C GLY A 376 0.44 -56.26 7.03
N THR A 377 1.20 -55.39 6.38
CA THR A 377 2.65 -55.50 6.15
C THR A 377 3.20 -54.10 5.86
N THR A 378 4.48 -53.94 5.53
CA THR A 378 4.97 -52.80 4.74
C THR A 378 5.43 -53.25 3.35
N GLU A 379 5.63 -52.29 2.45
CA GLU A 379 6.10 -52.50 1.07
C GLU A 379 6.99 -51.32 0.62
N PRO A 380 7.77 -51.41 -0.48
CA PRO A 380 8.50 -50.26 -1.02
C PRO A 380 7.62 -48.99 -1.11
N GLY A 381 8.16 -47.84 -0.72
CA GLY A 381 7.40 -46.59 -0.55
C GLY A 381 6.95 -46.31 0.90
N SER A 382 6.84 -47.36 1.73
CA SER A 382 6.54 -47.22 3.16
C SER A 382 7.72 -46.65 3.97
N SER A 383 8.93 -46.62 3.37
CA SER A 383 10.14 -46.09 3.99
C SER A 383 9.90 -44.72 4.61
N GLY A 384 10.38 -44.52 5.84
CA GLY A 384 10.18 -43.30 6.63
C GLY A 384 8.86 -43.24 7.42
N SER A 385 7.94 -44.18 7.21
CA SER A 385 6.70 -44.25 8.01
C SER A 385 6.94 -44.48 9.50
N PRO A 386 6.12 -43.90 10.39
CA PRO A 386 6.26 -44.10 11.83
C PRO A 386 5.84 -45.51 12.27
N ILE A 387 6.47 -46.01 13.33
CA ILE A 387 5.92 -47.06 14.20
C ILE A 387 5.51 -46.43 15.54
N PHE A 388 4.28 -46.69 15.94
CA PHE A 388 3.69 -46.25 17.20
C PHE A 388 3.73 -47.35 18.25
N SER A 389 3.93 -46.94 19.50
CA SER A 389 3.70 -47.78 20.69
C SER A 389 2.20 -47.85 21.03
N PRO A 390 1.75 -48.76 21.92
CA PRO A 390 0.35 -48.82 22.38
C PRO A 390 -0.15 -47.53 23.04
N ASP A 391 0.76 -46.68 23.49
CA ASP A 391 0.45 -45.37 24.08
C ASP A 391 0.22 -44.28 23.01
N HIS A 392 0.07 -44.63 21.73
CA HIS A 392 -0.15 -43.67 20.62
C HIS A 392 1.03 -42.71 20.35
N ARG A 393 2.27 -43.15 20.64
CA ARG A 393 3.49 -42.32 20.45
C ARG A 393 4.46 -42.97 19.49
N VAL A 394 5.04 -42.16 18.59
CA VAL A 394 6.10 -42.57 17.66
C VAL A 394 7.34 -42.98 18.45
N VAL A 395 7.83 -44.18 18.17
CA VAL A 395 9.07 -44.74 18.77
C VAL A 395 10.16 -45.02 17.74
N GLY A 396 9.87 -44.81 16.46
CA GLY A 396 10.82 -44.90 15.36
C GLY A 396 10.19 -44.73 13.98
N GLN A 397 11.02 -44.77 12.93
CA GLN A 397 10.60 -44.66 11.53
C GLN A 397 11.17 -45.80 10.67
N LEU A 398 10.44 -46.26 9.65
CA LEU A 398 10.77 -47.45 8.87
C LEU A 398 12.06 -47.24 8.06
N PHE A 399 13.04 -48.11 8.27
CA PHE A 399 14.19 -48.27 7.38
C PHE A 399 13.86 -49.24 6.24
N GLY A 400 13.23 -50.37 6.58
CA GLY A 400 12.79 -51.37 5.62
C GLY A 400 12.84 -52.78 6.20
N GLY A 401 12.74 -53.78 5.33
CA GLY A 401 12.69 -55.18 5.73
C GLY A 401 12.41 -56.09 4.56
N LEU A 402 12.02 -57.33 4.88
CA LEU A 402 11.65 -58.34 3.90
C LEU A 402 10.16 -58.68 3.93
N ALA A 403 9.38 -58.01 4.79
CA ALA A 403 7.95 -58.20 4.93
C ALA A 403 7.23 -57.95 3.59
N ALA A 404 6.26 -58.79 3.27
CA ALA A 404 5.38 -58.64 2.13
C ALA A 404 4.11 -59.48 2.34
N CYS A 405 3.03 -59.17 1.62
CA CYS A 405 1.75 -59.89 1.79
C CYS A 405 1.80 -61.41 1.58
N ASN A 406 2.84 -61.94 0.91
CA ASN A 406 3.01 -63.36 0.65
C ASN A 406 4.01 -64.06 1.61
N ASN A 407 4.54 -63.33 2.60
CA ASN A 407 5.45 -63.85 3.60
C ASN A 407 5.10 -63.29 5.00
N ASN A 408 5.90 -63.65 5.99
CA ASN A 408 5.79 -63.15 7.36
C ASN A 408 7.19 -62.78 7.88
N GLU A 409 7.97 -62.14 7.02
CA GLU A 409 9.33 -61.71 7.33
C GLU A 409 9.30 -60.36 8.07
N TYR A 410 10.47 -59.93 8.52
CA TYR A 410 10.60 -58.80 9.43
C TYR A 410 10.65 -57.44 8.73
N ASP A 411 10.33 -56.41 9.51
CA ASP A 411 10.68 -55.01 9.26
C ASP A 411 11.53 -54.44 10.39
N VAL A 412 12.32 -53.41 10.09
CA VAL A 412 13.11 -52.66 11.06
C VAL A 412 12.86 -51.16 10.98
N TYR A 413 12.74 -50.55 12.15
CA TYR A 413 12.47 -49.13 12.35
C TYR A 413 13.62 -48.49 13.13
N GLY A 414 14.19 -47.41 12.63
CA GLY A 414 15.19 -46.63 13.33
C GLY A 414 14.62 -46.09 14.64
N LYS A 415 15.28 -46.35 15.78
CA LYS A 415 14.75 -45.94 17.09
C LYS A 415 14.81 -44.44 17.25
N LEU A 416 13.71 -43.84 17.68
CA LEU A 416 13.68 -42.44 18.07
C LEU A 416 14.68 -42.14 19.19
N SER A 417 14.85 -43.06 20.16
CA SER A 417 15.85 -42.96 21.24
C SER A 417 17.30 -42.89 20.72
N SER A 418 17.59 -43.56 19.60
CA SER A 418 18.90 -43.52 18.95
C SER A 418 19.08 -42.24 18.15
N SER A 419 18.03 -41.83 17.43
CA SER A 419 17.99 -40.58 16.67
C SER A 419 18.09 -39.33 17.55
N TRP A 420 17.59 -39.40 18.80
CA TRP A 420 17.53 -38.28 19.75
C TRP A 420 18.88 -37.57 19.92
N ASN A 421 19.93 -38.35 20.21
CA ASN A 421 21.28 -37.82 20.43
C ASN A 421 22.06 -37.58 19.13
N SER A 422 21.50 -37.97 17.99
CA SER A 422 22.06 -37.73 16.65
C SER A 422 21.54 -36.44 16.02
N GLY A 423 20.87 -35.58 16.80
CA GLY A 423 20.44 -34.25 16.40
C GLY A 423 18.93 -34.02 16.45
N LEU A 424 18.12 -35.09 16.52
CA LEU A 424 16.66 -34.99 16.56
C LEU A 424 16.16 -34.21 17.80
N GLY A 425 16.76 -34.46 18.96
CA GLY A 425 16.35 -33.83 20.22
C GLY A 425 16.56 -32.32 20.26
N ASN A 426 17.46 -31.77 19.45
CA ASN A 426 17.69 -30.33 19.37
C ASN A 426 16.48 -29.56 18.82
N TRP A 427 15.62 -30.26 18.06
CA TRP A 427 14.44 -29.68 17.41
C TRP A 427 13.18 -30.00 18.19
N LEU A 428 12.99 -31.26 18.57
CA LEU A 428 11.77 -31.69 19.25
C LEU A 428 11.71 -31.27 20.73
N ASP A 429 12.85 -30.95 21.35
CA ASP A 429 12.94 -30.36 22.68
C ASP A 429 13.91 -29.17 22.71
N SER A 430 13.67 -28.20 21.83
CA SER A 430 14.52 -27.00 21.68
C SER A 430 14.65 -26.17 22.97
N ALA A 431 13.60 -26.17 23.81
CA ALA A 431 13.59 -25.51 25.12
C ALA A 431 14.33 -26.30 26.23
N GLY A 432 14.79 -27.53 25.95
CA GLY A 432 15.52 -28.36 26.89
C GLY A 432 14.70 -28.74 28.14
N THR A 433 13.40 -28.96 27.96
CA THR A 433 12.46 -29.33 29.03
C THR A 433 12.83 -30.66 29.68
N GLY A 434 13.51 -31.56 28.94
CA GLY A 434 13.91 -32.87 29.42
C GLY A 434 12.80 -33.91 29.36
N GLU A 435 11.65 -33.58 28.76
CA GLU A 435 10.53 -34.50 28.57
C GLU A 435 10.98 -35.78 27.87
N GLN A 436 10.47 -36.92 28.34
CA GLN A 436 10.82 -38.24 27.80
C GLN A 436 9.83 -38.73 26.74
N PHE A 437 8.63 -38.15 26.74
CA PHE A 437 7.59 -38.40 25.77
C PHE A 437 6.60 -37.24 25.80
N ILE A 438 5.87 -37.04 24.71
CA ILE A 438 4.72 -36.11 24.61
C ILE A 438 3.60 -36.76 23.79
N GLU A 439 2.39 -36.26 23.93
CA GLU A 439 1.21 -36.79 23.22
C GLU A 439 1.03 -36.17 21.83
N THR A 440 0.23 -36.86 21.01
CA THR A 440 -0.23 -36.35 19.71
C THR A 440 -1.02 -35.07 19.91
N LEU A 441 -0.65 -34.06 19.14
CA LEU A 441 -1.32 -32.77 19.07
C LEU A 441 -2.25 -32.79 17.84
N GLY A 442 -3.55 -32.59 18.07
CA GLY A 442 -4.52 -32.45 16.98
C GLY A 442 -4.27 -31.16 16.19
N SER A 443 -4.79 -31.09 14.97
CA SER A 443 -4.75 -29.86 14.17
C SER A 443 -5.45 -28.72 14.92
N GLY A 444 -4.78 -27.57 15.05
CA GLY A 444 -5.31 -26.39 15.72
C GLY A 444 -5.44 -26.54 17.24
N ALA A 445 -4.72 -27.49 17.83
CA ALA A 445 -4.68 -27.71 19.28
C ALA A 445 -3.39 -27.19 19.92
N GLY A 446 -2.43 -26.73 19.13
CA GLY A 446 -1.18 -26.16 19.61
C GLY A 446 -1.24 -24.68 19.98
N ASN A 447 -0.19 -24.22 20.64
CA ASN A 447 0.11 -22.81 20.92
C ASN A 447 0.79 -22.15 19.69
N GLY A 448 0.37 -22.54 18.49
CA GLY A 448 0.88 -22.06 17.20
C GLY A 448 0.01 -20.95 16.63
N GLY A 449 0.42 -20.29 15.55
CA GLY A 449 -0.36 -19.21 14.94
C GLY A 449 -0.71 -19.44 13.47
N VAL A 450 -1.49 -18.52 12.90
CA VAL A 450 -1.88 -18.52 11.48
C VAL A 450 -1.63 -17.17 10.83
N CYS A 451 -1.55 -17.14 9.50
CA CYS A 451 -1.34 -15.94 8.72
C CYS A 451 -2.64 -15.45 8.08
N CYS A 452 -3.05 -14.22 8.35
CA CYS A 452 -4.07 -13.53 7.56
C CYS A 452 -3.42 -12.70 6.46
N LEU A 453 -3.74 -12.97 5.19
CA LEU A 453 -3.30 -12.15 4.05
C LEU A 453 -4.45 -11.99 3.04
N GLN A 454 -4.69 -10.77 2.54
CA GLN A 454 -5.67 -10.51 1.47
C GLN A 454 -7.09 -11.10 1.70
N GLY A 455 -7.56 -11.12 2.95
CA GLY A 455 -8.87 -11.68 3.29
C GLY A 455 -8.91 -13.22 3.42
N GLY A 456 -7.75 -13.87 3.26
CA GLY A 456 -7.58 -15.32 3.37
C GLY A 456 -6.77 -15.69 4.62
N CYS A 457 -7.10 -16.86 5.19
CA CYS A 457 -6.33 -17.45 6.28
C CYS A 457 -5.43 -18.56 5.74
N TYR A 458 -4.13 -18.48 6.05
CA TYR A 458 -3.09 -19.38 5.58
C TYR A 458 -2.29 -19.94 6.75
N ASN A 459 -2.00 -21.24 6.71
CA ASN A 459 -1.14 -21.87 7.72
C ASN A 459 0.25 -21.93 7.15
N VAL A 460 0.97 -20.84 7.38
CA VAL A 460 2.35 -20.69 6.98
C VAL A 460 3.11 -20.21 8.22
N PRO A 461 4.40 -20.54 8.39
CA PRO A 461 5.19 -20.02 9.50
C PRO A 461 5.15 -18.48 9.58
N GLU A 462 5.31 -17.91 10.77
CA GLU A 462 5.34 -16.46 11.01
C GLU A 462 6.28 -15.72 10.03
N SER A 463 7.45 -16.30 9.75
CA SER A 463 8.42 -15.72 8.82
C SER A 463 7.89 -15.66 7.38
N THR A 464 7.19 -16.70 6.93
CA THR A 464 6.59 -16.76 5.59
C THR A 464 5.43 -15.78 5.51
N CYS A 465 4.61 -15.70 6.56
CA CYS A 465 3.55 -14.72 6.67
C CYS A 465 4.09 -13.29 6.54
N THR A 466 5.12 -12.97 7.31
CA THR A 466 5.71 -11.63 7.35
C THR A 466 6.37 -11.27 6.00
N ASN A 467 7.09 -12.21 5.38
CA ASN A 467 7.74 -11.99 4.08
C ASN A 467 6.72 -11.76 2.95
N ALA A 468 5.54 -12.38 3.03
CA ALA A 468 4.45 -12.17 2.09
C ALA A 468 3.60 -10.92 2.39
N GLY A 469 3.94 -10.14 3.42
CA GLY A 469 3.18 -8.97 3.86
C GLY A 469 1.87 -9.29 4.59
N GLY A 470 1.73 -10.51 5.13
CA GLY A 470 0.59 -10.97 5.91
C GLY A 470 0.71 -10.65 7.40
N THR A 471 -0.42 -10.73 8.11
CA THR A 471 -0.52 -10.51 9.56
C THR A 471 -0.54 -11.83 10.30
N TRP A 472 0.41 -12.05 11.20
CA TRP A 472 0.48 -13.26 12.04
C TRP A 472 -0.48 -13.18 13.22
N GLN A 473 -1.20 -14.28 13.47
CA GLN A 473 -2.19 -14.44 14.54
C GLN A 473 -1.72 -15.57 15.46
N PRO A 474 -1.00 -15.27 16.56
CA PRO A 474 -0.49 -16.28 17.47
C PRO A 474 -1.64 -16.97 18.23
N ASP A 475 -1.46 -18.25 18.56
CA ASP A 475 -2.41 -19.09 19.31
C ASP A 475 -3.81 -19.23 18.66
N GLU A 476 -3.91 -18.97 17.35
CA GLU A 476 -5.14 -19.02 16.56
C GLU A 476 -5.03 -20.03 15.41
N THR A 477 -6.18 -20.44 14.86
CA THR A 477 -6.29 -21.43 13.77
C THR A 477 -7.14 -20.87 12.63
N CYS A 478 -7.00 -21.33 11.38
CA CYS A 478 -7.92 -20.88 10.31
C CYS A 478 -9.37 -21.33 10.47
N ALA A 479 -9.67 -22.16 11.47
CA ALA A 479 -11.03 -22.50 11.85
C ALA A 479 -11.62 -21.55 12.91
N SER A 480 -10.76 -20.90 13.71
CA SER A 480 -11.15 -19.97 14.78
C SER A 480 -10.97 -18.51 14.39
N VAL A 481 -9.94 -18.21 13.60
CA VAL A 481 -9.65 -16.88 13.09
C VAL A 481 -10.47 -16.64 11.83
N ASP A 482 -11.23 -15.56 11.86
CA ASP A 482 -11.86 -15.04 10.66
C ASP A 482 -10.88 -14.09 9.98
N CYS A 483 -10.20 -14.56 8.92
CA CYS A 483 -9.41 -13.67 8.07
C CYS A 483 -10.24 -13.06 6.93
N SER A 484 -11.49 -13.50 6.73
CA SER A 484 -12.43 -12.89 5.77
C SER A 484 -13.04 -11.59 6.31
N ASP A 485 -12.97 -11.44 7.64
CA ASP A 485 -13.13 -10.20 8.34
C ASP A 485 -11.74 -9.62 8.61
N PRO A 486 -11.27 -8.58 7.88
CA PRO A 486 -10.27 -7.73 8.46
C PRO A 486 -10.88 -7.17 9.75
N GLU A 487 -10.51 -7.76 10.90
CA GLU A 487 -10.91 -7.41 12.28
C GLU A 487 -11.70 -6.09 12.31
N PRO A 488 -13.02 -6.09 12.59
CA PRO A 488 -13.96 -5.05 12.18
C PRO A 488 -13.34 -3.67 12.27
N VAL A 489 -12.82 -3.25 11.12
CA VAL A 489 -11.93 -2.11 11.05
C VAL A 489 -12.77 -0.85 10.89
N GLY A 490 -12.17 0.26 11.26
CA GLY A 490 -12.92 1.47 11.54
C GLY A 490 -11.99 2.58 12.06
N ALA A 491 -12.55 3.70 12.50
CA ALA A 491 -11.78 4.85 12.96
C ALA A 491 -11.41 4.76 14.44
N CYS A 492 -10.12 4.83 14.75
CA CYS A 492 -9.59 4.95 16.10
C CYS A 492 -9.17 6.39 16.37
N CYS A 493 -9.74 7.00 17.40
CA CYS A 493 -9.39 8.35 17.82
C CYS A 493 -8.31 8.30 18.89
N LEU A 494 -7.08 8.59 18.52
CA LEU A 494 -5.96 8.58 19.46
C LEU A 494 -6.02 9.77 20.40
N ALA A 495 -5.35 9.62 21.55
CA ALA A 495 -5.23 10.69 22.52
C ALA A 495 -4.45 11.90 21.99
N ASP A 496 -3.68 11.75 20.90
CA ASP A 496 -3.00 12.83 20.13
C ASP A 496 -3.93 13.51 19.10
N GLY A 497 -5.17 13.02 18.98
CA GLY A 497 -6.21 13.55 18.13
C GLY A 497 -6.26 12.93 16.77
N SER A 498 -5.14 12.38 16.33
CA SER A 498 -5.09 11.72 15.05
C SER A 498 -6.16 10.63 14.98
N CYS A 499 -6.84 10.60 13.84
CA CYS A 499 -7.74 9.53 13.50
C CYS A 499 -6.95 8.49 12.72
N SER A 500 -6.74 7.33 13.32
CA SER A 500 -6.18 6.19 12.63
C SER A 500 -7.33 5.36 12.08
N GLY A 501 -7.47 5.34 10.75
CA GLY A 501 -8.49 4.57 10.06
C GLY A 501 -8.08 3.10 9.93
N ASN A 502 -9.07 2.26 9.66
CA ASN A 502 -8.85 0.84 9.39
C ASN A 502 -8.16 0.09 10.56
N GLN A 503 -8.40 0.51 11.81
CA GLN A 503 -7.81 -0.08 13.02
C GLN A 503 -8.74 -1.12 13.61
N THR A 504 -8.19 -2.10 14.31
CA THR A 504 -8.98 -3.01 15.15
C THR A 504 -9.31 -2.38 16.51
N SER A 505 -10.31 -2.90 17.24
CA SER A 505 -10.64 -2.39 18.58
C SER A 505 -9.46 -2.53 19.55
N ASP A 506 -8.70 -3.63 19.44
CA ASP A 506 -7.55 -3.92 20.29
C ASP A 506 -6.32 -3.09 19.89
N GLN A 507 -6.10 -2.86 18.59
CA GLN A 507 -5.08 -1.92 18.10
C GLN A 507 -5.37 -0.51 18.60
N CYS A 508 -6.63 -0.10 18.59
CA CYS A 508 -7.05 1.20 19.09
C CYS A 508 -6.79 1.35 20.59
N ALA A 509 -7.13 0.32 21.38
CA ALA A 509 -6.88 0.31 22.82
C ALA A 509 -5.38 0.26 23.16
N ALA A 510 -4.58 -0.50 22.40
CA ALA A 510 -3.13 -0.56 22.56
C ALA A 510 -2.43 0.75 22.22
N ALA A 511 -3.04 1.58 21.39
CA ALA A 511 -2.60 2.93 21.06
C ALA A 511 -3.16 4.00 22.02
N ASP A 512 -3.75 3.61 23.16
CA ASP A 512 -4.44 4.49 24.11
C ASP A 512 -5.54 5.36 23.44
N GLY A 513 -6.13 4.87 22.36
CA GLY A 513 -7.17 5.51 21.57
C GLY A 513 -8.60 5.10 21.91
N THR A 514 -9.55 5.93 21.53
CA THR A 514 -10.99 5.70 21.68
C THR A 514 -11.59 5.17 20.39
N TRP A 515 -12.11 3.95 20.46
CA TRP A 515 -12.67 3.24 19.32
C TRP A 515 -14.04 3.75 18.90
N GLN A 516 -14.28 3.95 17.58
CA GLN A 516 -15.47 4.65 17.08
C GLN A 516 -16.49 3.72 16.41
N GLY A 517 -16.19 2.43 16.35
CA GLY A 517 -17.10 1.39 15.90
C GLY A 517 -16.77 0.87 14.49
N GLU A 518 -17.23 -0.33 14.22
CA GLU A 518 -17.06 -1.06 12.96
C GLU A 518 -17.56 -0.27 11.73
N GLY A 519 -16.78 -0.29 10.65
CA GLY A 519 -17.13 0.31 9.35
C GLY A 519 -17.07 1.84 9.32
N THR A 520 -16.63 2.48 10.40
CA THR A 520 -16.43 3.93 10.46
C THR A 520 -15.13 4.34 9.77
N SER A 521 -15.10 5.48 9.07
CA SER A 521 -13.85 5.98 8.48
C SER A 521 -13.45 7.28 9.16
N CYS A 522 -12.18 7.65 9.07
CA CYS A 522 -11.73 8.94 9.57
C CYS A 522 -12.36 10.14 8.83
N GLY A 523 -13.04 9.90 7.70
CA GLY A 523 -13.86 10.92 7.04
C GLY A 523 -15.29 11.04 7.61
N SER A 524 -15.77 10.03 8.35
CA SER A 524 -17.12 10.01 8.95
C SER A 524 -17.12 10.18 10.47
N VAL A 525 -15.94 10.25 11.09
CA VAL A 525 -15.73 10.28 12.54
C VAL A 525 -14.92 11.52 12.91
N ASN A 526 -15.34 12.17 13.99
CA ASN A 526 -14.65 13.36 14.51
C ASN A 526 -13.88 12.97 15.78
N CYS A 527 -12.56 12.84 15.65
CA CYS A 527 -11.69 12.51 16.77
C CYS A 527 -11.36 13.75 17.59
N PRO A 528 -11.60 13.73 18.92
CA PRO A 528 -11.23 14.83 19.78
C PRO A 528 -9.70 14.97 19.77
N GLN A 529 -9.19 16.07 19.21
CA GLN A 529 -7.76 16.35 19.32
C GLN A 529 -7.43 16.68 20.79
N PRO A 530 -6.36 16.14 21.40
CA PRO A 530 -5.84 16.74 22.60
C PRO A 530 -5.39 18.14 22.23
N GLU A 531 -5.30 18.94 23.28
CA GLU A 531 -4.72 20.26 23.19
C GLU A 531 -3.32 20.12 22.59
N PRO A 532 -3.14 20.55 21.34
CA PRO A 532 -1.89 20.35 20.67
C PRO A 532 -0.78 21.12 21.39
N THR A 533 0.43 20.56 21.35
CA THR A 533 1.62 21.14 21.99
C THR A 533 2.62 21.65 20.97
N GLY A 534 3.39 22.66 21.34
CA GLY A 534 4.30 23.34 20.43
C GLY A 534 5.31 24.21 21.17
N ALA A 535 6.12 24.91 20.40
CA ALA A 535 7.16 25.79 20.90
C ALA A 535 6.54 27.03 21.56
N CYS A 536 7.11 27.43 22.69
CA CYS A 536 6.68 28.56 23.49
C CYS A 536 7.83 29.56 23.65
N CYS A 537 7.70 30.74 23.05
CA CYS A 537 8.68 31.82 23.15
C CYS A 537 8.41 32.64 24.42
N ILE A 538 9.14 32.37 25.50
CA ILE A 538 8.97 33.06 26.80
C ILE A 538 9.69 34.42 26.81
N SER A 539 10.65 34.62 25.91
CA SER A 539 11.29 35.92 25.66
C SER A 539 11.99 35.88 24.29
N SER A 540 12.50 37.04 23.83
CA SER A 540 13.13 37.23 22.52
C SER A 540 14.34 36.32 22.19
N LEU A 541 14.78 35.48 23.14
CA LEU A 541 15.86 34.50 22.95
C LEU A 541 15.59 33.15 23.65
N THR A 542 14.42 32.94 24.27
CA THR A 542 14.12 31.72 25.03
C THR A 542 12.88 31.04 24.48
N CYS A 543 13.07 29.84 23.94
CA CYS A 543 12.04 28.99 23.37
C CYS A 543 12.00 27.65 24.13
N ASN A 544 10.79 27.19 24.50
CA ASN A 544 10.56 25.89 25.11
C ASN A 544 9.61 25.03 24.29
N ASP A 545 10.00 23.79 23.97
CA ASP A 545 9.16 22.83 23.26
C ASP A 545 8.10 22.15 24.14
N ASN A 546 7.08 21.59 23.48
CA ASN A 546 6.04 20.73 24.05
C ASN A 546 5.17 21.39 25.14
N TYR A 547 4.84 22.67 24.99
CA TYR A 547 3.85 23.35 25.83
C TYR A 547 2.49 23.29 25.15
N THR A 548 1.40 23.06 25.88
CA THR A 548 0.07 23.40 25.37
C THR A 548 -0.09 24.92 25.31
N SER A 549 -1.02 25.44 24.49
CA SER A 549 -1.33 26.88 24.46
C SER A 549 -1.61 27.47 25.86
N ALA A 550 -2.31 26.71 26.71
CA ALA A 550 -2.63 27.10 28.08
C ALA A 550 -1.39 27.12 29.00
N GLU A 551 -0.49 26.15 28.87
CA GLU A 551 0.76 26.11 29.64
C GLU A 551 1.71 27.23 29.20
N CYS A 552 1.76 27.56 27.91
CA CYS A 552 2.61 28.63 27.38
C CYS A 552 2.14 30.00 27.89
N SER A 553 0.82 30.21 27.85
CA SER A 553 0.17 31.40 28.42
C SER A 553 0.40 31.50 29.93
N ALA A 554 0.34 30.38 30.67
CA ALA A 554 0.61 30.35 32.11
C ALA A 554 2.09 30.63 32.45
N ALA A 555 3.01 30.30 31.56
CA ALA A 555 4.43 30.62 31.66
C ALA A 555 4.76 32.06 31.21
N GLY A 556 3.79 32.80 30.67
CA GLY A 556 3.95 34.16 30.18
C GLY A 556 4.73 34.25 28.86
N GLY A 557 4.67 33.21 28.02
CA GLY A 557 5.30 33.18 26.70
C GLY A 557 4.29 33.16 25.56
N ASP A 558 4.79 33.42 24.35
CA ASP A 558 4.03 33.42 23.11
C ASP A 558 4.08 32.05 22.46
N TYR A 559 2.93 31.39 22.39
CA TYR A 559 2.79 30.06 21.83
C TYR A 559 2.89 30.12 20.30
N GLN A 560 3.83 29.37 19.73
CA GLN A 560 4.20 29.50 18.31
C GLN A 560 3.38 28.58 17.40
N GLY A 561 2.37 27.92 17.97
CA GLY A 561 1.47 27.03 17.26
C GLY A 561 1.83 25.56 17.44
N ASP A 562 0.94 24.71 16.97
CA ASP A 562 0.96 23.29 17.24
C ASP A 562 2.03 22.55 16.46
N ASN A 563 2.71 21.60 17.11
CA ASN A 563 3.84 20.85 16.56
C ASN A 563 5.01 21.72 16.08
N THR A 564 5.10 22.97 16.55
CA THR A 564 6.28 23.81 16.33
C THR A 564 7.40 23.43 17.28
N ASP A 565 8.64 23.49 16.79
CA ASP A 565 9.86 23.12 17.52
C ASP A 565 10.82 24.33 17.55
N CYS A 566 11.36 24.61 18.72
CA CYS A 566 12.32 25.65 19.04
C CYS A 566 13.63 25.57 18.23
N ALA A 567 13.92 24.44 17.59
CA ALA A 567 15.00 24.29 16.62
C ALA A 567 14.75 25.08 15.32
N PHE A 568 13.49 25.40 15.02
CA PHE A 568 13.07 26.09 13.79
C PHE A 568 12.24 27.35 14.04
N VAL A 569 11.72 27.50 15.26
CA VAL A 569 11.10 28.73 15.73
C VAL A 569 12.18 29.75 16.08
N ASN A 570 12.15 30.87 15.38
CA ASN A 570 12.95 32.03 15.73
C ASN A 570 12.16 32.92 16.68
N CYS A 571 12.45 32.87 17.99
CA CYS A 571 11.86 33.80 18.96
C CYS A 571 12.39 35.23 18.81
N ASP A 572 13.29 35.49 17.85
CA ASP A 572 13.62 36.85 17.41
C ASP A 572 12.44 37.36 16.56
N THR A 573 11.57 38.15 17.19
CA THR A 573 10.39 38.80 16.61
C THR A 573 10.75 39.90 15.61
N SER A 574 11.54 39.56 14.60
CA SER A 574 11.96 40.48 13.53
C SER A 574 11.80 39.84 12.16
N GLY A 575 10.61 39.30 11.89
CA GLY A 575 10.13 38.90 10.57
C GLY A 575 8.81 39.62 10.26
N GLY A 576 8.91 40.86 9.74
CA GLY A 576 7.87 41.64 9.07
C GLY A 576 6.52 41.81 9.78
N SER A 577 6.36 42.90 10.54
CA SER A 577 5.06 43.31 11.09
C SER A 577 4.06 43.62 9.96
N VAL A 578 2.88 43.00 10.03
CA VAL A 578 1.69 43.33 9.26
C VAL A 578 1.04 44.55 9.90
N GLU A 579 0.82 45.60 9.12
CA GLU A 579 0.15 46.81 9.57
C GLU A 579 -1.01 47.14 8.60
N PHE A 580 -2.08 47.73 9.12
CA PHE A 580 -3.15 48.25 8.25
C PHE A 580 -2.84 49.67 7.82
N PHE A 581 -3.10 49.93 6.55
CA PHE A 581 -3.04 51.24 5.95
C PHE A 581 -4.35 51.51 5.22
N HIS A 582 -4.61 52.77 4.94
CA HIS A 582 -5.81 53.18 4.24
C HIS A 582 -5.47 54.17 3.13
N ALA A 583 -6.26 54.16 2.06
CA ALA A 583 -6.17 55.08 0.93
C ALA A 583 -7.57 55.63 0.65
N ILE A 584 -7.71 56.96 0.67
CA ILE A 584 -8.98 57.61 0.39
C ILE A 584 -9.27 57.49 -1.10
N VAL A 585 -10.44 56.98 -1.44
CA VAL A 585 -10.89 56.81 -2.83
C VAL A 585 -11.62 58.05 -3.33
N GLY A 586 -12.35 58.75 -2.45
CA GLY A 586 -13.03 59.99 -2.81
C GLY A 586 -14.09 60.41 -1.80
N THR A 587 -14.68 61.58 -2.01
CA THR A 587 -15.79 62.10 -1.20
C THR A 587 -17.04 62.30 -2.04
N ASN A 588 -18.20 62.11 -1.42
CA ASN A 588 -19.52 62.33 -2.01
C ASN A 588 -19.74 61.58 -3.33
N LEU A 589 -19.22 60.36 -3.41
CA LEU A 589 -19.33 59.50 -4.59
C LEU A 589 -20.74 58.90 -4.75
N LEU A 590 -21.54 58.90 -3.69
CA LEU A 590 -22.92 58.44 -3.69
C LEU A 590 -23.88 59.51 -4.24
N SER A 591 -24.91 59.08 -4.95
CA SER A 591 -26.00 59.93 -5.46
C SER A 591 -27.03 60.31 -4.38
N VAL A 592 -26.59 60.63 -3.15
CA VAL A 592 -27.45 60.96 -1.99
C VAL A 592 -27.12 62.33 -1.41
N ASP A 593 -28.13 63.00 -0.84
CA ASP A 593 -28.00 64.32 -0.19
C ASP A 593 -27.41 64.23 1.24
N GLN A 594 -26.41 63.36 1.44
CA GLN A 594 -25.69 63.18 2.70
C GLN A 594 -24.20 63.08 2.42
N ASP A 595 -23.41 63.84 3.18
CA ASP A 595 -21.96 63.81 3.05
C ASP A 595 -21.44 62.39 3.31
N ASN A 596 -20.52 61.93 2.47
CA ASN A 596 -19.92 60.59 2.57
C ASN A 596 -18.50 60.57 2.02
N TRP A 597 -17.73 59.55 2.38
CA TRP A 597 -16.41 59.31 1.84
C TRP A 597 -16.11 57.82 1.73
N THR A 598 -15.37 57.45 0.69
CA THR A 598 -14.98 56.07 0.40
C THR A 598 -13.49 55.86 0.64
N VAL A 599 -13.14 54.72 1.23
CA VAL A 599 -11.77 54.37 1.59
C VAL A 599 -11.48 52.90 1.28
N ASP A 600 -10.26 52.64 0.81
CA ASP A 600 -9.69 51.30 0.70
C ASP A 600 -8.77 51.03 1.90
N ILE A 601 -8.89 49.84 2.49
CA ILE A 601 -8.04 49.39 3.60
C ILE A 601 -7.15 48.25 3.10
N TYR A 602 -5.85 48.38 3.31
CA TYR A 602 -4.83 47.41 2.92
C TYR A 602 -4.16 46.79 4.14
N ALA A 603 -3.94 45.47 4.09
CA ALA A 603 -2.97 44.80 4.95
C ALA A 603 -1.60 44.89 4.29
N SER A 604 -0.70 45.73 4.84
CA SER A 604 0.65 45.87 4.29
C SER A 604 1.52 44.70 4.69
N VAL A 605 2.11 44.09 3.68
CA VAL A 605 3.04 42.96 3.79
C VAL A 605 4.18 43.18 2.81
N GLY A 606 5.33 42.53 3.04
CA GLY A 606 6.50 42.70 2.17
C GLY A 606 6.24 42.28 0.72
N PRO A 607 7.04 42.79 -0.25
CA PRO A 607 6.95 42.36 -1.63
C PRO A 607 7.17 40.85 -1.77
N GLY A 608 6.26 40.18 -2.50
CA GLY A 608 6.25 38.72 -2.65
C GLY A 608 5.60 37.96 -1.49
N ASN A 609 5.15 38.65 -0.43
CA ASN A 609 4.27 38.07 0.58
C ASN A 609 2.81 38.10 0.09
N ARG A 610 1.92 37.44 0.83
CA ARG A 610 0.50 37.37 0.53
C ARG A 610 -0.36 37.25 1.78
N VAL A 611 -1.64 37.60 1.65
CA VAL A 611 -2.67 37.42 2.68
C VAL A 611 -3.62 36.33 2.22
N ASP A 612 -3.81 35.34 3.07
CA ASP A 612 -4.66 34.18 2.81
C ASP A 612 -6.03 34.30 3.51
N ALA A 613 -6.08 34.94 4.68
CA ALA A 613 -7.31 35.08 5.45
C ALA A 613 -7.34 36.28 6.41
N VAL A 614 -8.55 36.76 6.69
CA VAL A 614 -8.85 37.77 7.71
C VAL A 614 -9.87 37.21 8.70
N ALA A 615 -9.40 36.94 9.91
CA ALA A 615 -10.12 36.19 10.94
C ALA A 615 -10.36 37.01 12.21
N GLY A 616 -11.27 36.51 13.05
CA GLY A 616 -11.39 36.88 14.46
C GLY A 616 -11.20 35.64 15.33
N ASN A 617 -10.83 35.83 16.59
CA ASN A 617 -10.79 34.77 17.60
C ASN A 617 -11.36 35.28 18.94
N SER A 618 -11.38 34.43 19.97
CA SER A 618 -11.92 34.77 21.29
C SER A 618 -11.10 35.81 22.06
N ILE A 619 -9.91 36.19 21.56
CA ILE A 619 -8.99 37.16 22.16
C ILE A 619 -9.02 38.48 21.37
N GLN A 620 -8.95 38.40 20.04
CA GLN A 620 -9.04 39.52 19.12
C GLN A 620 -10.32 39.37 18.29
N GLU A 621 -11.35 40.13 18.66
CA GLU A 621 -12.58 40.20 17.89
C GLU A 621 -12.27 40.83 16.52
N LYS A 622 -12.85 40.25 15.46
CA LYS A 622 -12.84 40.90 14.16
C LYS A 622 -13.93 41.96 14.14
N LEU A 623 -13.50 43.22 14.17
CA LEU A 623 -14.38 44.37 14.32
C LEU A 623 -14.12 45.35 13.18
N LEU A 624 -15.18 45.75 12.48
CA LEU A 624 -15.15 46.87 11.54
C LEU A 624 -16.29 47.84 11.87
N THR A 625 -15.93 49.06 12.24
CA THR A 625 -16.84 50.06 12.77
C THR A 625 -16.70 51.38 12.04
N SER A 626 -17.81 52.11 11.98
CA SER A 626 -17.87 53.53 11.61
C SER A 626 -18.77 54.23 12.62
N THR A 627 -18.38 55.43 13.05
CA THR A 627 -19.15 56.26 13.99
C THR A 627 -20.57 56.63 13.50
N TYR A 628 -20.79 56.74 12.19
CA TYR A 628 -22.08 57.05 11.58
C TYR A 628 -22.62 55.92 10.67
N GLY A 629 -21.97 54.76 10.70
CA GLY A 629 -22.34 53.61 9.88
C GLY A 629 -21.74 53.62 8.47
N PHE A 630 -22.07 52.58 7.72
CA PHE A 630 -21.59 52.33 6.36
C PHE A 630 -22.75 52.39 5.36
N TYR A 631 -22.48 52.84 4.15
CA TYR A 631 -23.40 52.72 3.02
C TYR A 631 -23.47 51.26 2.53
N GLN A 632 -24.70 50.81 2.23
CA GLN A 632 -25.00 49.48 1.72
C GLN A 632 -26.01 49.59 0.56
N ASP A 633 -25.66 49.06 -0.63
CA ASP A 633 -26.54 49.04 -1.81
C ASP A 633 -27.44 47.79 -1.80
N PRO A 634 -28.75 47.92 -2.05
CA PRO A 634 -29.66 46.76 -2.11
C PRO A 634 -29.35 45.71 -3.19
N ASN A 635 -28.54 46.05 -4.19
CA ASN A 635 -28.11 45.17 -5.27
C ASN A 635 -26.68 44.65 -5.09
N GLY A 636 -26.03 45.04 -3.99
CA GLY A 636 -24.70 44.58 -3.60
C GLY A 636 -24.74 43.52 -2.51
N GLY A 637 -23.69 43.51 -1.70
CA GLY A 637 -23.55 42.56 -0.61
C GLY A 637 -22.21 42.70 0.13
N PRO A 638 -21.98 41.89 1.16
CA PRO A 638 -20.94 42.18 2.17
C PRO A 638 -19.51 41.99 1.65
N THR A 639 -19.35 41.44 0.46
CA THR A 639 -18.10 40.93 -0.08
C THR A 639 -17.92 41.35 -1.53
N SER A 640 -16.67 41.43 -1.99
CA SER A 640 -16.35 41.76 -3.39
C SER A 640 -16.99 40.83 -4.42
N VAL A 641 -17.29 39.56 -4.08
CA VAL A 641 -17.99 38.63 -4.98
C VAL A 641 -19.44 39.03 -5.26
N SER A 642 -20.03 39.90 -4.44
CA SER A 642 -21.41 40.39 -4.59
C SER A 642 -21.51 41.67 -5.41
N ILE A 643 -20.38 42.29 -5.76
CA ILE A 643 -20.35 43.53 -6.53
C ILE A 643 -20.22 43.21 -8.01
N ASN A 644 -21.24 43.57 -8.78
CA ASN A 644 -21.29 43.31 -10.22
C ASN A 644 -21.06 44.60 -11.01
N PRO A 645 -19.88 44.81 -11.64
CA PRO A 645 -19.59 46.03 -12.41
C PRO A 645 -20.51 46.25 -13.60
N ASN A 646 -21.14 45.20 -14.14
CA ASN A 646 -22.13 45.38 -15.20
C ASN A 646 -23.35 46.18 -14.73
N PHE A 647 -23.53 46.31 -13.42
CA PHE A 647 -24.65 47.00 -12.80
C PHE A 647 -24.40 48.51 -12.65
N TYR A 648 -23.15 48.98 -12.71
CA TYR A 648 -22.81 50.40 -12.49
C TYR A 648 -23.53 51.35 -13.46
N SER A 649 -23.77 50.92 -14.71
CA SER A 649 -24.50 51.74 -15.68
C SER A 649 -25.96 52.03 -15.32
N PHE A 650 -26.55 51.27 -14.39
CA PHE A 650 -27.96 51.39 -13.99
C PHE A 650 -28.18 51.50 -12.48
N VAL A 651 -27.22 51.09 -11.66
CA VAL A 651 -27.08 51.40 -10.23
C VAL A 651 -25.64 51.90 -10.01
N PRO A 652 -25.35 53.19 -10.28
CA PRO A 652 -24.00 53.73 -10.15
C PRO A 652 -23.44 53.61 -8.73
N ASP A 653 -24.28 53.84 -7.72
CA ASP A 653 -23.87 53.82 -6.31
C ASP A 653 -23.43 52.42 -5.82
N LEU A 654 -23.70 51.34 -6.57
CA LEU A 654 -23.24 49.99 -6.25
C LEU A 654 -21.70 49.87 -6.22
N GLU A 655 -20.99 50.67 -7.01
CA GLU A 655 -19.53 50.69 -7.01
C GLU A 655 -18.94 51.02 -5.62
N TRP A 656 -19.69 51.85 -4.89
CA TRP A 656 -19.33 52.39 -3.59
C TRP A 656 -19.99 51.63 -2.43
N ASP A 657 -20.59 50.48 -2.71
CA ASP A 657 -21.11 49.56 -1.70
C ASP A 657 -20.00 49.06 -0.76
N SER A 658 -20.26 49.13 0.55
CA SER A 658 -19.26 48.80 1.57
C SER A 658 -19.09 47.29 1.68
N ARG A 659 -17.86 46.81 1.49
CA ARG A 659 -17.55 45.39 1.38
C ARG A 659 -16.18 45.03 1.89
N VAL A 660 -16.02 43.76 2.25
CA VAL A 660 -14.71 43.15 2.53
C VAL A 660 -14.20 42.34 1.35
N THR A 661 -12.89 42.16 1.28
CA THR A 661 -12.23 41.41 0.21
C THR A 661 -10.88 40.84 0.64
N ILE A 662 -10.24 40.12 -0.28
CA ILE A 662 -8.79 39.86 -0.32
C ILE A 662 -8.37 40.10 -1.77
N GLY A 663 -7.77 41.26 -2.02
CA GLY A 663 -7.24 41.71 -3.31
C GLY A 663 -8.27 42.22 -4.31
N ALA A 664 -9.24 41.39 -4.70
CA ALA A 664 -10.16 41.72 -5.80
C ALA A 664 -11.16 42.83 -5.44
N LEU A 665 -11.42 43.76 -6.35
CA LEU A 665 -12.33 44.89 -6.17
C LEU A 665 -13.80 44.50 -6.32
N ASP A 666 -14.09 43.53 -7.20
CA ASP A 666 -15.45 43.15 -7.59
C ASP A 666 -15.54 41.69 -8.07
N GLN A 667 -16.72 41.23 -8.47
CA GLN A 667 -16.96 39.82 -8.84
C GLN A 667 -16.17 39.35 -10.06
N THR A 668 -15.64 40.26 -10.88
CA THR A 668 -14.90 39.91 -12.10
C THR A 668 -13.47 39.47 -11.81
N GLY A 669 -12.95 39.81 -10.63
CA GLY A 669 -11.56 39.55 -10.24
C GLY A 669 -10.67 40.78 -10.27
N ASN A 670 -11.06 41.87 -10.94
CA ASN A 670 -10.24 43.08 -11.13
C ASN A 670 -9.50 43.52 -9.85
N PRO A 671 -8.16 43.71 -9.85
CA PRO A 671 -7.21 43.65 -10.97
C PRO A 671 -6.66 42.26 -11.32
N PHE A 672 -7.18 41.21 -10.68
CA PHE A 672 -6.79 39.81 -10.88
C PHE A 672 -7.69 39.07 -11.89
N ASP A 673 -7.28 37.85 -12.23
CA ASP A 673 -7.98 37.02 -13.23
C ASP A 673 -9.34 36.49 -12.76
N ALA A 674 -9.57 36.41 -11.44
CA ALA A 674 -10.79 35.89 -10.83
C ALA A 674 -10.96 36.41 -9.39
N ASN A 675 -12.19 36.33 -8.88
CA ASN A 675 -12.51 36.55 -7.48
C ASN A 675 -13.07 35.26 -6.86
N ASN A 676 -12.21 34.56 -6.12
CA ASN A 676 -12.47 33.29 -5.44
C ASN A 676 -12.61 33.47 -3.92
N LEU A 677 -13.00 34.66 -3.46
CA LEU A 677 -13.18 34.95 -2.05
C LEU A 677 -14.26 34.04 -1.44
N GLY A 678 -13.91 33.33 -0.36
CA GLY A 678 -14.84 32.56 0.46
C GLY A 678 -14.97 33.16 1.85
N ASP A 679 -16.09 32.90 2.51
CA ASP A 679 -16.31 33.26 3.91
C ASP A 679 -17.00 32.12 4.69
N VAL A 680 -16.71 32.04 5.99
CA VAL A 680 -17.33 31.06 6.89
C VAL A 680 -17.48 31.64 8.30
N GLY A 681 -18.62 31.37 8.92
CA GLY A 681 -18.84 31.70 10.34
C GLY A 681 -19.08 33.18 10.62
N ILE A 682 -19.45 33.99 9.62
CA ILE A 682 -19.71 35.43 9.78
C ILE A 682 -21.21 35.70 9.65
N ASN A 683 -21.76 36.47 10.59
CA ASN A 683 -23.13 36.97 10.50
C ASN A 683 -23.13 38.39 9.91
N TRP A 684 -23.41 38.49 8.62
CA TRP A 684 -23.40 39.74 7.87
C TRP A 684 -24.59 40.68 8.17
N THR A 685 -25.60 40.21 8.90
CA THR A 685 -26.88 40.94 9.07
C THR A 685 -26.69 42.38 9.54
N THR A 686 -25.82 42.64 10.51
CA THR A 686 -25.62 44.00 11.03
C THR A 686 -24.90 44.89 10.03
N PHE A 687 -23.86 44.36 9.37
CA PHE A 687 -23.05 45.08 8.39
C PHE A 687 -23.86 45.45 7.13
N GLU A 688 -24.65 44.51 6.61
CA GLU A 688 -25.55 44.69 5.46
C GLU A 688 -26.71 45.67 5.75
N ASN A 689 -26.97 45.99 7.02
CA ASN A 689 -27.90 47.04 7.41
C ASN A 689 -27.18 48.37 7.71
N GLY A 690 -25.93 48.52 7.26
CA GLY A 690 -25.09 49.71 7.44
C GLY A 690 -24.44 49.85 8.81
N GLY A 691 -24.47 48.79 9.63
CA GLY A 691 -23.92 48.78 10.98
C GLY A 691 -22.53 48.18 11.08
N THR A 692 -22.07 47.97 12.31
CA THR A 692 -20.80 47.32 12.63
C THR A 692 -20.75 45.86 12.16
N LEU A 693 -19.62 45.45 11.60
CA LEU A 693 -19.26 44.04 11.46
C LEU A 693 -18.50 43.60 12.71
N ALA A 694 -19.00 42.60 13.43
CA ALA A 694 -18.36 42.02 14.61
C ALA A 694 -18.45 40.49 14.56
N ALA A 695 -17.31 39.81 14.64
CA ALA A 695 -17.24 38.34 14.66
C ALA A 695 -16.05 37.85 15.49
N ASP A 696 -16.30 36.88 16.39
CA ASP A 696 -15.30 36.33 17.31
C ASP A 696 -14.69 35.00 16.84
N ASN A 697 -15.20 34.37 15.77
CA ASN A 697 -14.64 33.12 15.22
C ASN A 697 -14.87 32.90 13.71
N GLY A 698 -15.31 33.93 12.98
CA GLY A 698 -15.54 33.87 11.53
C GLY A 698 -14.34 34.35 10.72
N THR A 699 -14.22 33.88 9.47
CA THR A 699 -13.12 34.26 8.56
C THR A 699 -13.62 34.48 7.12
N TRP A 700 -12.99 35.40 6.39
CA TRP A 700 -13.02 35.40 4.93
C TRP A 700 -11.61 35.13 4.42
N TYR A 701 -11.51 34.33 3.36
CA TYR A 701 -10.26 33.71 2.93
C TYR A 701 -10.21 33.49 1.41
N VAL A 702 -8.99 33.29 0.92
CA VAL A 702 -8.69 32.84 -0.44
C VAL A 702 -7.78 31.61 -0.36
N LEU A 703 -7.78 30.78 -1.39
CA LEU A 703 -6.90 29.61 -1.40
C LEU A 703 -5.46 30.00 -1.70
N PRO A 704 -4.50 29.14 -1.33
CA PRO A 704 -3.11 29.50 -1.51
C PRO A 704 -2.68 29.63 -2.98
N THR A 705 -3.49 29.11 -3.89
CA THR A 705 -3.32 29.16 -5.34
C THR A 705 -3.94 30.38 -6.00
N ASP A 706 -4.72 31.17 -5.26
CA ASP A 706 -5.40 32.34 -5.79
C ASP A 706 -4.46 33.55 -5.75
N SER A 707 -4.14 34.09 -6.92
CA SER A 707 -3.24 35.24 -7.08
C SER A 707 -3.79 36.52 -6.46
N GLN A 708 -5.09 36.62 -6.20
CA GLN A 708 -5.71 37.76 -5.51
C GLN A 708 -5.20 37.95 -4.07
N GLY A 709 -4.60 36.92 -3.47
CA GLY A 709 -3.96 37.05 -2.16
C GLY A 709 -2.59 37.73 -2.21
N ASP A 710 -1.97 37.85 -3.40
CA ASP A 710 -0.61 38.33 -3.54
C ASP A 710 -0.52 39.85 -3.32
N ALA A 711 0.54 40.28 -2.62
CA ALA A 711 0.74 41.69 -2.33
C ALA A 711 1.02 42.50 -3.61
N VAL A 712 0.23 43.53 -3.83
CA VAL A 712 0.38 44.49 -4.93
C VAL A 712 0.90 45.82 -4.39
N PRO A 713 1.63 46.60 -5.20
CA PRO A 713 2.02 47.94 -4.80
C PRO A 713 0.78 48.84 -4.63
N PHE A 714 0.76 49.65 -3.58
CA PHE A 714 -0.20 50.73 -3.38
C PHE A 714 0.53 51.95 -2.81
N ILE A 715 -0.10 53.13 -2.91
CA ILE A 715 0.44 54.39 -2.38
C ILE A 715 -0.36 54.73 -1.12
N GLU A 716 0.34 54.93 0.00
CA GLU A 716 -0.26 55.42 1.24
C GLU A 716 -0.56 56.93 1.11
N GLN A 717 -1.45 57.43 1.97
CA GLN A 717 -1.73 58.86 2.12
C GLN A 717 -0.50 59.74 2.41
N ASP A 718 0.58 59.20 2.98
CA ASP A 718 1.86 59.91 3.16
C ASP A 718 2.77 59.90 1.90
N CYS A 719 2.22 59.45 0.78
CA CYS A 719 2.87 59.26 -0.51
C CYS A 719 3.92 58.15 -0.56
N SER A 720 4.07 57.34 0.49
CA SER A 720 4.98 56.20 0.47
C SER A 720 4.41 55.04 -0.34
N SER A 721 5.23 54.49 -1.25
CA SER A 721 4.89 53.26 -1.95
C SER A 721 5.11 52.07 -1.01
N LYS A 722 4.05 51.29 -0.81
CA LYS A 722 4.05 50.06 -0.02
C LYS A 722 3.56 48.88 -0.85
N TYR A 723 3.73 47.68 -0.30
CA TYR A 723 3.09 46.48 -0.80
C TYR A 723 2.01 46.06 0.20
N GLY A 724 0.90 45.58 -0.31
CA GLY A 724 -0.20 45.12 0.53
C GLY A 724 -1.30 44.44 -0.26
N VAL A 725 -2.27 43.93 0.48
CA VAL A 725 -3.46 43.26 -0.07
C VAL A 725 -4.68 44.04 0.39
N LEU A 726 -5.55 44.42 -0.56
CA LEU A 726 -6.81 45.09 -0.24
C LEU A 726 -7.68 44.15 0.59
N ILE A 727 -8.17 44.61 1.74
CA ILE A 727 -9.02 43.80 2.63
C ILE A 727 -10.44 44.35 2.79
N ALA A 728 -10.68 45.62 2.48
CA ALA A 728 -12.01 46.22 2.47
C ALA A 728 -12.05 47.49 1.61
N ARG A 729 -13.21 47.76 1.01
CA ARG A 729 -13.60 49.08 0.47
C ARG A 729 -14.85 49.52 1.20
N LEU A 730 -14.82 50.68 1.87
CA LEU A 730 -15.88 51.12 2.77
C LEU A 730 -16.30 52.54 2.43
N THR A 731 -17.59 52.79 2.45
CA THR A 731 -18.16 54.14 2.31
C THR A 731 -18.85 54.52 3.60
N ALA A 732 -18.29 55.50 4.32
CA ALA A 732 -18.83 55.98 5.59
C ALA A 732 -19.62 57.28 5.39
N PHE A 733 -20.66 57.47 6.19
CA PHE A 733 -21.44 58.71 6.22
C PHE A 733 -20.80 59.75 7.13
N GLU A 734 -20.96 61.02 6.77
CA GLU A 734 -20.34 62.20 7.40
C GLU A 734 -18.82 62.24 7.21
N LEU A 735 -18.29 63.41 6.82
CA LEU A 735 -16.85 63.60 6.63
C LEU A 735 -16.04 63.58 7.95
N ASP A 736 -16.69 63.67 9.11
CA ASP A 736 -16.04 63.56 10.42
C ASP A 736 -16.10 62.13 11.00
N ALA A 737 -16.50 61.14 10.21
CA ALA A 737 -16.57 59.76 10.67
C ALA A 737 -15.20 59.18 10.99
N GLU A 738 -15.07 58.55 12.16
CA GLU A 738 -13.97 57.63 12.48
C GLU A 738 -14.34 56.20 12.04
N ILE A 739 -13.44 55.56 11.30
CA ILE A 739 -13.48 54.14 10.93
C ILE A 739 -12.42 53.40 11.75
N SER A 740 -12.79 52.25 12.33
CA SER A 740 -11.84 51.38 13.02
C SER A 740 -11.97 49.94 12.56
N ILE A 741 -10.83 49.31 12.30
CA ILE A 741 -10.69 47.90 11.96
C ILE A 741 -9.77 47.21 12.96
N ASP A 742 -10.23 46.08 13.49
CA ASP A 742 -9.49 45.15 14.31
C ASP A 742 -9.63 43.75 13.69
N ALA A 743 -8.53 43.09 13.36
CA ALA A 743 -8.60 41.74 12.81
C ALA A 743 -7.30 40.95 13.00
N LEU A 744 -7.41 39.64 12.83
CA LEU A 744 -6.28 38.72 12.76
C LEU A 744 -5.96 38.45 11.27
N ILE A 745 -4.79 38.87 10.80
CA ILE A 745 -4.34 38.65 9.43
C ILE A 745 -3.47 37.40 9.38
N GLN A 746 -3.82 36.49 8.48
CA GLN A 746 -3.05 35.28 8.19
C GLN A 746 -2.55 35.30 6.75
N GLY A 747 -1.32 34.89 6.54
CA GLY A 747 -0.72 34.90 5.22
C GLY A 747 0.58 34.12 5.14
N ARG A 748 1.31 34.35 4.04
CA ARG A 748 2.63 33.74 3.81
C ARG A 748 3.64 34.76 3.37
N ASP A 749 4.86 34.60 3.85
CA ASP A 749 6.00 35.38 3.36
C ASP A 749 6.46 34.89 1.97
N SER A 750 7.37 35.63 1.35
CA SER A 750 7.97 35.29 0.05
C SER A 750 8.74 33.97 0.01
N LEU A 751 9.03 33.35 1.15
CA LEU A 751 9.65 32.03 1.28
C LEU A 751 8.62 30.91 1.47
N GLY A 752 7.34 31.27 1.59
CA GLY A 752 6.22 30.36 1.82
C GLY A 752 5.97 30.04 3.31
N ASN A 753 6.64 30.70 4.25
CA ASN A 753 6.39 30.54 5.68
C ASN A 753 5.08 31.24 6.06
N THR A 754 4.24 30.58 6.84
CA THR A 754 2.98 31.17 7.30
C THR A 754 3.22 32.17 8.43
N PHE A 755 2.49 33.29 8.41
CA PHE A 755 2.43 34.24 9.52
C PHE A 755 0.99 34.49 9.95
N GLN A 756 0.84 34.95 11.19
CA GLN A 756 -0.43 35.41 11.74
C GLN A 756 -0.18 36.60 12.67
N GLU A 757 -0.90 37.70 12.48
CA GLU A 757 -0.72 38.92 13.25
C GLU A 757 -2.05 39.59 13.58
N ALA A 758 -2.21 40.03 14.83
CA ALA A 758 -3.36 40.82 15.25
C ALA A 758 -3.06 42.30 14.97
N VAL A 759 -3.91 42.92 14.16
CA VAL A 759 -3.69 44.27 13.66
C VAL A 759 -4.92 45.11 13.95
N SER A 760 -4.69 46.34 14.41
CA SER A 760 -5.71 47.32 14.76
C SER A 760 -5.36 48.64 14.09
N HIS A 761 -6.35 49.31 13.50
CA HIS A 761 -6.17 50.62 12.88
C HIS A 761 -7.44 51.43 12.96
N SER A 762 -7.32 52.67 13.40
CA SER A 762 -8.42 53.62 13.50
C SER A 762 -7.99 54.94 12.87
N PHE A 763 -8.85 55.50 12.03
CA PHE A 763 -8.54 56.69 11.25
C PHE A 763 -9.80 57.50 10.94
N THR A 764 -9.61 58.77 10.63
CA THR A 764 -10.65 59.72 10.22
C THR A 764 -10.31 60.27 8.83
N TYR A 765 -11.30 60.78 8.11
CA TYR A 765 -11.05 61.47 6.86
C TYR A 765 -10.14 62.70 7.09
N GLU A 766 -9.05 62.78 6.34
CA GLU A 766 -8.22 63.96 6.22
C GLU A 766 -8.35 64.47 4.79
N ALA A 767 -8.86 65.69 4.62
CA ALA A 767 -9.05 66.28 3.30
C ALA A 767 -7.70 66.45 2.58
N VAL A 768 -7.54 65.71 1.49
CA VAL A 768 -6.43 65.80 0.55
C VAL A 768 -6.95 66.32 -0.78
N GLU A 769 -6.18 67.21 -1.41
CA GLU A 769 -6.45 67.74 -2.74
C GLU A 769 -6.09 66.64 -3.75
N ASP A 770 -7.08 66.17 -4.52
CA ASP A 770 -6.98 65.14 -5.56
C ASP A 770 -7.82 65.64 -6.73
N CYS A 771 -7.19 66.34 -7.65
CA CYS A 771 -7.83 67.11 -8.70
C CYS A 771 -8.17 66.27 -9.94
N ASN A 772 -7.47 65.15 -10.16
CA ASN A 772 -7.69 64.24 -11.28
C ASN A 772 -8.61 63.05 -10.89
N ASP A 773 -9.09 63.04 -9.65
CA ASP A 773 -10.00 62.07 -9.04
C ASP A 773 -9.50 60.61 -9.20
N ASN A 774 -8.18 60.41 -9.20
CA ASN A 774 -7.58 59.09 -9.40
C ASN A 774 -7.44 58.28 -8.09
N GLY A 775 -7.75 58.89 -6.93
CA GLY A 775 -7.66 58.30 -5.60
C GLY A 775 -6.28 58.46 -4.94
N ILE A 776 -5.38 59.25 -5.53
CA ILE A 776 -4.07 59.63 -5.01
C ILE A 776 -4.05 61.16 -4.92
N SER A 777 -3.63 61.72 -3.77
CA SER A 777 -3.57 63.19 -3.67
C SER A 777 -2.60 63.80 -4.68
N ASP A 778 -2.88 65.02 -5.12
CA ASP A 778 -2.05 65.88 -5.96
C ASP A 778 -0.58 65.87 -5.52
N THR A 779 -0.36 66.02 -4.22
CA THR A 779 0.99 66.01 -3.64
C THR A 779 1.69 64.66 -3.80
N CYS A 780 0.95 63.56 -3.78
CA CYS A 780 1.48 62.22 -3.98
C CYS A 780 1.68 61.88 -5.45
N ASP A 781 0.82 62.40 -6.34
CA ASP A 781 0.97 62.23 -7.78
C ASP A 781 2.23 62.93 -8.30
N ILE A 782 2.49 64.14 -7.81
CA ILE A 782 3.71 64.90 -8.11
C ILE A 782 4.93 64.23 -7.48
N ALA A 783 4.85 63.84 -6.19
CA ALA A 783 5.98 63.24 -5.48
C ALA A 783 6.42 61.89 -6.08
N ASN A 784 5.47 61.09 -6.59
CA ASN A 784 5.74 59.81 -7.22
C ASN A 784 5.96 59.91 -8.74
N GLY A 785 5.78 61.10 -9.32
CA GLY A 785 5.98 61.38 -10.74
C GLY A 785 4.93 60.72 -11.64
N THR A 786 3.75 60.39 -11.11
CA THR A 786 2.59 59.92 -11.88
C THR A 786 1.89 61.08 -12.59
N SER A 787 1.97 62.28 -12.04
CA SER A 787 1.60 63.53 -12.71
C SER A 787 2.76 64.52 -12.72
N GLN A 788 2.79 65.40 -13.73
CA GLN A 788 3.82 66.44 -13.84
C GLN A 788 3.36 67.69 -13.07
N ASP A 789 4.31 68.44 -12.52
CA ASP A 789 4.13 69.77 -11.92
C ASP A 789 5.32 70.59 -12.42
N SER A 790 5.20 71.07 -13.65
CA SER A 790 6.28 71.69 -14.40
C SER A 790 6.60 73.09 -13.87
N ASP A 791 5.61 73.77 -13.28
CA ASP A 791 5.75 75.12 -12.71
C ASP A 791 6.08 75.12 -11.20
N GLY A 792 5.93 73.97 -10.53
CA GLY A 792 6.27 73.74 -9.13
C GLY A 792 5.26 74.34 -8.14
N ASN A 793 4.02 74.57 -8.58
CA ASN A 793 2.99 75.22 -7.77
C ASN A 793 2.28 74.26 -6.79
N GLY A 794 2.55 72.94 -6.91
CA GLY A 794 2.01 71.91 -6.03
C GLY A 794 0.65 71.35 -6.48
N ILE A 795 0.19 71.70 -7.68
CA ILE A 795 -1.00 71.17 -8.36
C ILE A 795 -0.50 70.46 -9.64
N PRO A 796 -0.94 69.22 -9.94
CA PRO A 796 -0.60 68.56 -11.18
C PRO A 796 -0.94 69.41 -12.42
N ASP A 797 -0.06 69.46 -13.43
CA ASP A 797 -0.24 70.22 -14.68
C ASP A 797 -1.57 69.87 -15.37
N GLU A 798 -1.98 68.59 -15.31
CA GLU A 798 -3.26 68.11 -15.85
C GLU A 798 -4.52 68.65 -15.12
N CYS A 799 -4.31 69.18 -13.92
CA CYS A 799 -5.31 69.84 -13.09
C CYS A 799 -5.14 71.34 -13.01
N ASP A 800 -4.00 71.85 -13.46
CA ASP A 800 -3.75 73.26 -13.63
C ASP A 800 -4.52 73.76 -14.86
N SER A 801 -5.82 73.98 -14.66
CA SER A 801 -6.76 74.41 -15.70
C SER A 801 -6.56 75.87 -16.17
N GLY A 802 -5.37 76.43 -16.00
CA GLY A 802 -5.06 77.78 -16.45
C GLY A 802 -3.64 77.86 -16.95
N CYS A 803 -3.43 77.62 -18.23
CA CYS A 803 -2.28 78.15 -18.96
C CYS A 803 -2.77 79.40 -19.71
N PRO A 804 -2.90 80.58 -19.06
CA PRO A 804 -3.58 81.72 -19.65
C PRO A 804 -2.83 82.22 -20.88
N GLY A 805 -1.53 81.92 -20.98
CA GLY A 805 -0.67 82.21 -22.12
C GLY A 805 -0.97 81.37 -23.37
N ASP A 806 -1.63 80.21 -23.27
CA ASP A 806 -2.03 79.36 -24.40
C ASP A 806 -3.36 79.86 -24.96
N VAL A 807 -3.25 80.84 -25.86
CA VAL A 807 -4.37 81.57 -26.42
C VAL A 807 -5.03 80.77 -27.54
N ASP A 808 -4.29 79.91 -28.24
CA ASP A 808 -4.82 79.11 -29.34
C ASP A 808 -5.24 77.67 -28.95
N GLY A 809 -4.97 77.29 -27.71
CA GLY A 809 -5.45 76.08 -27.05
C GLY A 809 -4.76 74.82 -27.54
N ASP A 810 -3.53 74.94 -28.05
CA ASP A 810 -2.75 73.82 -28.58
C ASP A 810 -1.85 73.14 -27.54
N GLY A 811 -1.83 73.67 -26.31
CA GLY A 811 -1.13 73.14 -25.16
C GLY A 811 0.31 73.64 -25.01
N ASP A 812 0.80 74.53 -25.87
CA ASP A 812 2.12 75.16 -25.74
C ASP A 812 1.97 76.69 -25.79
N VAL A 813 2.55 77.42 -24.81
CA VAL A 813 2.69 78.88 -24.92
C VAL A 813 3.89 79.21 -25.80
N ASP A 814 3.65 79.45 -27.08
CA ASP A 814 4.71 79.72 -28.05
C ASP A 814 4.50 81.03 -28.83
N VAL A 815 5.21 81.16 -29.96
CA VAL A 815 5.13 82.37 -30.78
C VAL A 815 3.74 82.52 -31.43
N ASN A 816 2.99 81.44 -31.58
CA ASN A 816 1.66 81.39 -32.16
C ASN A 816 0.64 82.09 -31.26
N ASP A 817 0.76 81.94 -29.94
CA ASP A 817 -0.07 82.65 -28.95
C ASP A 817 0.22 84.14 -28.93
N VAL A 818 1.51 84.50 -28.97
CA VAL A 818 1.92 85.91 -29.10
C VAL A 818 1.35 86.51 -30.39
N LEU A 819 1.31 85.73 -31.48
CA LEU A 819 0.73 86.16 -32.75
C LEU A 819 -0.81 86.22 -32.70
N ALA A 820 -1.45 85.31 -31.97
CA ALA A 820 -2.90 85.30 -31.75
C ALA A 820 -3.34 86.52 -30.93
N ALA A 821 -2.67 86.81 -29.83
CA ALA A 821 -2.91 88.03 -29.03
C ALA A 821 -2.59 89.30 -29.83
N LEU A 822 -1.48 89.33 -30.59
CA LEU A 822 -1.18 90.48 -31.46
C LEU A 822 -2.23 90.72 -32.55
N ALA A 823 -2.90 89.67 -33.04
CA ALA A 823 -3.98 89.81 -34.01
C ALA A 823 -5.21 90.52 -33.42
N ASN A 824 -5.39 90.44 -32.10
CA ASN A 824 -6.47 91.09 -31.36
C ASN A 824 -6.02 92.35 -30.60
N TYR A 825 -4.77 92.77 -30.74
CA TYR A 825 -4.17 93.90 -30.01
C TYR A 825 -4.97 95.22 -30.15
N GLY A 826 -5.35 95.79 -29.01
CA GLY A 826 -6.20 96.97 -28.88
C GLY A 826 -7.71 96.69 -29.03
N GLY A 827 -8.12 95.42 -29.02
CA GLY A 827 -9.50 94.94 -29.03
C GLY A 827 -9.81 94.07 -27.81
N SER A 828 -10.90 93.30 -27.87
CA SER A 828 -11.31 92.33 -26.84
C SER A 828 -11.47 90.95 -27.48
N GLY A 829 -11.05 89.86 -26.85
CA GLY A 829 -11.19 88.50 -27.39
C GLY A 829 -10.03 87.58 -27.00
N GLU A 830 -9.83 86.51 -27.77
CA GLU A 830 -8.73 85.56 -27.60
C GLU A 830 -7.38 86.32 -27.59
N GLY A 831 -6.72 86.33 -26.43
CA GLY A 831 -5.50 87.09 -26.16
C GLY A 831 -5.59 88.06 -24.97
N ASP A 832 -6.75 88.22 -24.34
CA ASP A 832 -6.95 88.95 -23.07
C ASP A 832 -6.74 87.94 -21.92
N VAL A 833 -5.49 87.77 -21.51
CA VAL A 833 -5.06 86.67 -20.63
C VAL A 833 -5.10 87.08 -19.16
N ASP A 834 -5.06 88.38 -18.86
CA ASP A 834 -5.28 88.91 -17.51
C ASP A 834 -6.75 89.28 -17.22
N ASN A 835 -7.62 89.12 -18.22
CA ASN A 835 -9.07 89.32 -18.16
C ASN A 835 -9.50 90.73 -17.78
N ASP A 836 -8.71 91.75 -18.11
CA ASP A 836 -9.04 93.15 -17.81
C ASP A 836 -10.00 93.80 -18.84
N GLY A 837 -10.21 93.11 -19.97
CA GLY A 837 -11.19 93.46 -20.99
C GLY A 837 -10.59 94.07 -22.27
N ASP A 838 -9.27 94.27 -22.35
CA ASP A 838 -8.58 94.68 -23.58
C ASP A 838 -7.20 94.04 -23.79
N VAL A 839 -6.98 93.50 -25.00
CA VAL A 839 -5.69 92.89 -25.37
C VAL A 839 -4.63 93.97 -25.57
N ASP A 840 -3.72 94.13 -24.62
CA ASP A 840 -2.70 95.16 -24.62
C ASP A 840 -1.27 94.62 -24.36
N VAL A 841 -0.36 95.50 -23.99
CA VAL A 841 1.04 95.10 -23.77
C VAL A 841 1.20 94.21 -22.54
N ASN A 842 0.31 94.31 -21.55
CA ASN A 842 0.34 93.50 -20.34
C ASN A 842 0.01 92.05 -20.67
N ASP A 843 -0.98 91.82 -21.53
CA ASP A 843 -1.29 90.47 -22.03
C ASP A 843 -0.11 89.86 -22.79
N LEU A 844 0.50 90.63 -23.70
CA LEU A 844 1.68 90.15 -24.42
C LEU A 844 2.86 89.87 -23.49
N LEU A 845 3.02 90.65 -22.42
CA LEU A 845 4.06 90.42 -21.42
C LEU A 845 3.75 89.19 -20.56
N GLN A 846 2.48 88.91 -20.30
CA GLN A 846 2.02 87.72 -19.58
C GLN A 846 2.24 86.46 -20.44
N ILE A 847 1.79 86.45 -21.69
CA ILE A 847 2.05 85.36 -22.65
C ILE A 847 3.56 85.11 -22.81
N LEU A 848 4.37 86.16 -22.90
CA LEU A 848 5.83 86.01 -23.00
C LEU A 848 6.49 85.56 -21.69
N ALA A 849 5.87 85.82 -20.53
CA ALA A 849 6.33 85.30 -19.25
C ALA A 849 6.04 83.81 -19.12
N ASP A 850 4.94 83.37 -19.73
CA ASP A 850 4.45 81.99 -19.69
C ASP A 850 5.03 81.14 -20.85
N TYR A 851 5.97 81.69 -21.64
CA TYR A 851 6.55 81.08 -22.84
C TYR A 851 7.24 79.73 -22.55
N GLY A 852 6.65 78.64 -23.02
CA GLY A 852 7.03 77.26 -22.68
C GLY A 852 5.87 76.29 -22.93
N GLY A 853 6.07 75.01 -22.62
CA GLY A 853 4.96 74.06 -22.67
C GLY A 853 4.05 74.24 -21.47
N CYS A 854 2.76 74.10 -21.71
CA CYS A 854 1.81 73.62 -20.72
C CYS A 854 1.83 72.07 -20.76
#